data_AF-A0A021XE05-F1
#
_entry.id   AF-A0A021XE05-F1
#
_cell.length_a   1.000
_cell.length_b   1.000
_cell.length_c   1.000
_cell.angle_alpha   90.00
_cell.angle_beta   90.00
_cell.angle_gamma   90.00
#
_symmetry.space_group_name_H-M   'P 1'
#
loop_
_entity.id
_entity.type
_entity.pdbx_description
1 polymer ?
#
loop_
_entity_poly.entity_id
_entity_poly.type
_entity_poly.pdbx_seq_one_letter_code
_entity_poly.pdbx_strand_id
1 'polypeptide(L)'
;MADDQAFGRLSPERNESIFRKDILPDYLPEAMKPAGRPRMILLGGQPGAGKTAVLIASQTELDQSGPTIRIVGDDLRSYHPQFLAFQKQDAETASQFTQADAGRWTEKLLAAAVERKVNIVFETTMRTPENVARVIGMARAGGYDIEARAVAVNPRLSWQGNHYRFEEMLHAGDAARIPPQHVHDAAITGLRVSLEKVETENLVDRVQLRTRGGTILYDNERGSAGWSRPPEARTALEREQTRPMTRGELQRFSDDWSHVLARMEERRAPEDRIAAVRTRAVEDVNHLLAQRREADGDHGSRRGRSIFQTRADALGMFVELYDNALRDAERRPIGNIEAHAVGRLAQSFMALKLVEAARDLGLLPAGGTIVATRAMVQDKRGAREFPAAHRLPADLAVETPNGERRRLAEHFDVQLNQVAVDRDVFARTDRLSRMANVVDSWLETAGMRKTLARAANAVASGRKSASAAMSDIVEPGYAAAVAHTRQRLDRNMALAERTAIATSIVDQRGEPFREMLDDLRLRTGDLENRARAKAMMEAILNETAHHERLDAEWRRVAEEFARGIADNERILGASQALGRSAGRPDILVAGRDLPDLTEKEIADRLHGSARLAGKRAEIENLSRLVFGNSQAVVSSVASIRDARSGAAAGDDVREGRLGDMAGDGKGWLRGPSPARQSAEAHAPQLAAALADYGHAVDFERHQIVTQHREVQARQRVEIPAPSPELTEILRSDGQDQVRHLNSEPSLRRELETMTLAINRRLSPGDKADLKEGNVARLASSLGATREQAASLRQVHEQARVLQEKTVRQNREVSRTSQLTMRR
;
A
#
# COMPACT_ATOMS: atom_id res chain seq x y z
N MET A 1 -8.08 -23.42 40.49
CA MET A 1 -7.02 -22.94 39.57
C MET A 1 -7.33 -23.33 38.12
N ALA A 2 -8.59 -23.18 37.65
CA ALA A 2 -9.00 -23.67 36.32
C ALA A 2 -9.74 -22.63 35.45
N ASP A 3 -10.27 -21.54 36.02
CA ASP A 3 -11.12 -20.59 35.27
C ASP A 3 -10.37 -19.58 34.38
N ASP A 4 -9.08 -19.33 34.62
CA ASP A 4 -8.30 -18.36 33.84
C ASP A 4 -8.07 -18.78 32.36
N GLN A 5 -8.41 -20.01 31.97
CA GLN A 5 -8.15 -20.53 30.61
C GLN A 5 -9.16 -20.11 29.53
N ALA A 6 -10.36 -19.64 29.89
CA ALA A 6 -11.46 -19.49 28.92
C ALA A 6 -11.61 -18.07 28.30
N PHE A 7 -11.20 -17.00 28.99
CA PHE A 7 -11.54 -15.62 28.58
C PHE A 7 -10.38 -14.60 28.63
N GLY A 8 -9.16 -15.03 28.98
CA GLY A 8 -7.93 -14.23 28.82
C GLY A 8 -7.77 -13.00 29.70
N ARG A 9 -8.67 -12.78 30.67
CA ARG A 9 -8.56 -11.74 31.71
C ARG A 9 -8.14 -12.37 33.02
N LEU A 10 -7.16 -11.79 33.71
CA LEU A 10 -6.68 -12.34 34.98
C LEU A 10 -7.66 -12.11 36.14
N SER A 11 -7.73 -13.10 37.02
CA SER A 11 -8.23 -12.96 38.39
C SER A 11 -7.56 -11.77 39.12
N PRO A 12 -8.29 -11.03 39.98
CA PRO A 12 -7.75 -9.86 40.68
C PRO A 12 -6.46 -10.17 41.47
N GLU A 13 -6.40 -11.34 42.10
CA GLU A 13 -5.29 -11.81 42.91
C GLU A 13 -4.05 -12.11 42.05
N ARG A 14 -4.25 -12.66 40.84
CA ARG A 14 -3.17 -12.92 39.90
C ARG A 14 -2.65 -11.63 39.27
N ASN A 15 -3.55 -10.70 38.90
CA ASN A 15 -3.18 -9.36 38.45
C ASN A 15 -2.34 -8.62 39.51
N GLU A 16 -2.76 -8.67 40.78
CA GLU A 16 -2.03 -8.06 41.90
C GLU A 16 -0.69 -8.74 42.19
N SER A 17 -0.63 -10.08 42.12
CA SER A 17 0.62 -10.81 42.31
C SER A 17 1.67 -10.45 41.26
N ILE A 18 1.27 -10.32 39.98
CA ILE A 18 2.19 -9.93 38.90
C ILE A 18 2.63 -8.48 39.07
N PHE A 19 1.71 -7.59 39.47
CA PHE A 19 2.06 -6.20 39.76
C PHE A 19 3.13 -6.08 40.85
N ARG A 20 2.97 -6.76 41.98
CA ARG A 20 3.90 -6.63 43.12
C ARG A 20 5.22 -7.37 42.95
N LYS A 21 5.24 -8.50 42.24
CA LYS A 21 6.43 -9.36 42.14
C LYS A 21 7.29 -9.06 40.91
N ASP A 22 6.68 -8.62 39.83
CA ASP A 22 7.34 -8.51 38.52
C ASP A 22 7.40 -7.02 38.10
N ILE A 23 6.24 -6.39 37.88
CA ILE A 23 6.17 -5.01 37.33
C ILE A 23 6.74 -3.95 38.27
N LEU A 24 6.37 -3.99 39.56
CA LEU A 24 6.77 -2.96 40.51
C LEU A 24 8.29 -2.96 40.76
N PRO A 25 8.98 -4.10 40.98
CA PRO A 25 10.44 -4.14 41.06
C PRO A 25 11.15 -3.68 39.78
N ASP A 26 10.67 -4.05 38.59
CA ASP A 26 11.33 -3.75 37.32
C ASP A 26 11.28 -2.26 36.97
N TYR A 27 10.18 -1.56 37.27
CA TYR A 27 10.03 -0.12 37.02
C TYR A 27 10.40 0.76 38.21
N LEU A 28 10.20 0.28 39.45
CA LEU A 28 10.45 1.01 40.69
C LEU A 28 11.24 0.11 41.67
N PRO A 29 12.54 -0.15 41.41
CA PRO A 29 13.40 -0.86 42.35
C PRO A 29 13.51 -0.11 43.68
N GLU A 30 13.65 -0.83 44.80
CA GLU A 30 13.66 -0.23 46.15
C GLU A 30 14.82 0.76 46.38
N ALA A 31 15.92 0.61 45.63
CA ALA A 31 17.06 1.53 45.67
C ALA A 31 16.79 2.91 45.00
N MET A 32 15.66 3.06 44.29
CA MET A 32 15.32 4.31 43.60
C MET A 32 14.93 5.39 44.61
N LYS A 33 15.70 6.49 44.65
CA LYS A 33 15.50 7.60 45.59
C LYS A 33 14.42 8.57 45.09
N PRO A 34 13.65 9.21 45.99
CA PRO A 34 12.78 10.33 45.64
C PRO A 34 13.52 11.48 44.95
N ALA A 35 12.88 12.12 43.98
CA ALA A 35 13.33 13.40 43.43
C ALA A 35 12.97 14.55 44.38
N GLY A 36 13.87 15.52 44.53
CA GLY A 36 13.67 16.65 45.47
C GLY A 36 12.52 17.58 45.07
N ARG A 37 12.26 17.71 43.76
CA ARG A 37 11.12 18.40 43.17
C ARG A 37 10.59 17.55 42.00
N PRO A 38 9.59 16.68 42.25
CA PRO A 38 9.20 15.68 41.26
C PRO A 38 8.45 16.31 40.09
N ARG A 39 8.81 15.91 38.87
CA ARG A 39 8.18 16.38 37.61
C ARG A 39 7.43 15.26 36.91
N MET A 40 6.25 15.57 36.35
CA MET A 40 5.52 14.66 35.46
C MET A 40 5.37 15.27 34.07
N ILE A 41 5.84 14.56 33.04
CA ILE A 41 5.55 14.84 31.65
C ILE A 41 4.48 13.86 31.17
N LEU A 42 3.28 14.36 30.89
CA LEU A 42 2.19 13.61 30.28
C LEU A 42 2.30 13.73 28.75
N LEU A 43 2.59 12.63 28.06
CA LEU A 43 2.78 12.61 26.60
C LEU A 43 1.53 12.09 25.89
N GLY A 44 0.84 12.98 25.16
CA GLY A 44 -0.31 12.70 24.32
C GLY A 44 0.00 12.54 22.82
N GLY A 45 -0.96 12.01 22.08
CA GLY A 45 -0.85 11.76 20.64
C GLY A 45 -1.56 10.47 20.24
N GLN A 46 -2.24 10.48 19.10
CA GLN A 46 -2.93 9.30 18.58
C GLN A 46 -1.95 8.12 18.31
N PRO A 47 -2.44 6.88 18.24
CA PRO A 47 -1.61 5.73 17.82
C PRO A 47 -0.95 5.99 16.46
N GLY A 48 0.33 5.65 16.30
CA GLY A 48 1.07 5.89 15.06
C GLY A 48 1.59 7.32 14.84
N ALA A 49 1.29 8.28 15.74
CA ALA A 49 1.84 9.64 15.66
C ALA A 49 3.38 9.73 15.86
N GLY A 50 4.06 8.64 16.26
CA GLY A 50 5.51 8.62 16.47
C GLY A 50 5.97 9.18 17.81
N LYS A 51 5.19 8.96 18.89
CA LYS A 51 5.48 9.44 20.25
C LYS A 51 6.85 9.04 20.80
N THR A 52 7.41 7.90 20.38
CA THR A 52 8.65 7.31 20.89
C THR A 52 9.83 8.28 20.93
N ALA A 53 10.04 9.11 19.91
CA ALA A 53 11.15 10.08 19.90
C ALA A 53 10.99 11.16 20.99
N VAL A 54 9.77 11.68 21.16
CA VAL A 54 9.45 12.68 22.20
C VAL A 54 9.46 12.04 23.58
N LEU A 55 9.09 10.76 23.69
CA LEU A 55 9.14 9.97 24.92
C LEU A 55 10.58 9.82 25.43
N ILE A 56 11.49 9.37 24.57
CA ILE A 56 12.92 9.22 24.87
C ILE A 56 13.53 10.58 25.25
N ALA A 57 13.30 11.62 24.44
CA ALA A 57 13.80 12.96 24.74
C ALA A 57 13.29 13.52 26.08
N SER A 58 12.03 13.25 26.43
CA SER A 58 11.43 13.68 27.70
C SER A 58 11.99 12.90 28.89
N GLN A 59 12.30 11.61 28.72
CA GLN A 59 12.98 10.83 29.76
C GLN A 59 14.40 11.37 30.00
N THR A 60 15.18 11.56 28.92
CA THR A 60 16.55 12.12 28.99
C THR A 60 16.59 13.51 29.62
N GLU A 61 15.53 14.30 29.50
CA GLU A 61 15.40 15.58 30.19
C GLU A 61 15.16 15.41 31.71
N LEU A 62 14.21 14.56 32.10
CA LEU A 62 13.88 14.38 33.53
C LEU A 62 14.99 13.66 34.30
N ASP A 63 15.75 12.77 33.64
CA ASP A 63 16.90 12.07 34.25
C ASP A 63 18.01 13.05 34.69
N GLN A 64 18.05 14.27 34.15
CA GLN A 64 18.96 15.32 34.59
C GLN A 64 18.54 15.96 35.92
N SER A 65 17.25 15.88 36.30
CA SER A 65 16.71 16.46 37.53
C SER A 65 16.44 15.46 38.64
N GLY A 66 16.56 14.15 38.38
CA GLY A 66 16.41 13.08 39.37
C GLY A 66 15.97 11.76 38.74
N PRO A 67 15.83 10.68 39.54
CA PRO A 67 15.43 9.37 39.03
C PRO A 67 14.08 9.43 38.31
N THR A 68 14.04 8.99 37.05
CA THR A 68 12.83 8.98 36.22
C THR A 68 12.36 7.58 35.91
N ILE A 69 11.05 7.41 35.82
CA ILE A 69 10.44 6.24 35.18
C ILE A 69 9.67 6.64 33.92
N ARG A 70 9.66 5.72 32.95
CA ARG A 70 8.88 5.82 31.71
C ARG A 70 7.73 4.82 31.79
N ILE A 71 6.49 5.31 31.90
CA ILE A 71 5.29 4.47 31.93
C ILE A 71 4.68 4.45 30.53
N VAL A 72 4.66 3.27 29.90
CA VAL A 72 3.93 3.00 28.66
C VAL A 72 3.02 1.80 28.89
N GLY A 73 1.70 2.00 28.83
CA GLY A 73 0.74 0.94 29.14
C GLY A 73 0.75 -0.26 28.18
N ASP A 74 1.27 -0.09 26.96
CA ASP A 74 1.44 -1.20 26.02
C ASP A 74 2.64 -2.10 26.38
N ASP A 75 3.74 -1.56 26.92
CA ASP A 75 4.93 -2.32 27.35
C ASP A 75 4.54 -3.33 28.45
N LEU A 76 3.61 -2.95 29.33
CA LEU A 76 3.09 -3.76 30.42
C LEU A 76 2.29 -5.00 29.97
N ARG A 77 1.88 -5.10 28.70
CA ARG A 77 1.18 -6.29 28.19
C ARG A 77 2.05 -7.53 28.19
N SER A 78 3.37 -7.37 28.06
CA SER A 78 4.36 -8.46 28.02
C SER A 78 4.35 -9.32 29.29
N TYR A 79 3.99 -8.73 30.44
CA TYR A 79 3.85 -9.42 31.73
C TYR A 79 2.59 -10.30 31.82
N HIS A 80 1.67 -10.24 30.86
CA HIS A 80 0.52 -11.12 30.83
C HIS A 80 0.96 -12.56 30.45
N PRO A 81 0.71 -13.59 31.28
CA PRO A 81 1.26 -14.94 31.05
C PRO A 81 0.91 -15.58 29.70
N GLN A 82 -0.22 -15.18 29.12
CA GLN A 82 -0.69 -15.65 27.80
C GLN A 82 -0.38 -14.68 26.64
N PHE A 83 0.37 -13.58 26.86
CA PHE A 83 0.63 -12.56 25.83
C PHE A 83 1.17 -13.14 24.52
N LEU A 84 2.22 -13.95 24.62
CA LEU A 84 2.83 -14.63 23.47
C LEU A 84 1.91 -15.67 22.82
N ALA A 85 0.99 -16.27 23.58
CA ALA A 85 0.01 -17.21 23.05
C ALA A 85 -1.05 -16.48 22.21
N PHE A 86 -1.58 -15.37 22.71
CA PHE A 86 -2.53 -14.53 21.96
C PHE A 86 -1.88 -13.94 20.69
N GLN A 87 -0.64 -13.44 20.79
CA GLN A 87 0.12 -12.94 19.65
C GLN A 87 0.34 -14.00 18.56
N LYS A 88 0.61 -15.26 18.94
CA LYS A 88 0.74 -16.38 17.99
C LYS A 88 -0.59 -16.85 17.40
N GLN A 89 -1.69 -16.67 18.12
CA GLN A 89 -3.03 -17.03 17.65
C GLN A 89 -3.55 -16.02 16.63
N ASP A 90 -3.50 -14.73 16.95
CA ASP A 90 -3.84 -13.62 16.06
C ASP A 90 -3.31 -12.30 16.62
N ALA A 91 -2.26 -11.75 16.00
CA ALA A 91 -1.64 -10.49 16.39
C ALA A 91 -2.56 -9.25 16.20
N GLU A 92 -3.56 -9.31 15.31
CA GLU A 92 -4.52 -8.21 15.16
C GLU A 92 -5.45 -8.11 16.37
N THR A 93 -6.02 -9.25 16.82
CA THR A 93 -6.99 -9.27 17.93
C THR A 93 -6.37 -9.49 19.33
N ALA A 94 -5.13 -9.98 19.44
CA ALA A 94 -4.45 -10.25 20.73
C ALA A 94 -4.52 -9.12 21.78
N SER A 95 -4.59 -7.87 21.30
CA SER A 95 -4.68 -6.69 22.17
C SER A 95 -5.95 -6.60 23.01
N GLN A 96 -7.06 -7.25 22.59
CA GLN A 96 -8.35 -7.20 23.29
C GLN A 96 -8.33 -7.98 24.61
N PHE A 97 -7.59 -9.09 24.67
CA PHE A 97 -7.48 -9.94 25.86
C PHE A 97 -6.63 -9.29 26.95
N THR A 98 -5.56 -8.58 26.57
CA THR A 98 -4.58 -8.01 27.51
C THR A 98 -4.86 -6.58 27.97
N GLN A 99 -5.75 -5.85 27.30
CA GLN A 99 -5.99 -4.41 27.55
C GLN A 99 -6.47 -4.12 28.98
N ALA A 100 -7.35 -4.94 29.54
CA ALA A 100 -7.92 -4.70 30.87
C ALA A 100 -6.88 -4.86 31.99
N ASP A 101 -5.97 -5.83 31.87
CA ASP A 101 -4.93 -6.09 32.86
C ASP A 101 -3.77 -5.11 32.75
N ALA A 102 -3.31 -4.80 31.54
CA ALA A 102 -2.32 -3.77 31.29
C ALA A 102 -2.79 -2.37 31.75
N GLY A 103 -4.08 -2.05 31.55
CA GLY A 103 -4.68 -0.82 32.08
C GLY A 103 -4.62 -0.75 33.61
N ARG A 104 -5.02 -1.82 34.30
CA ARG A 104 -4.94 -1.91 35.78
C ARG A 104 -3.50 -1.77 36.28
N TRP A 105 -2.52 -2.38 35.61
CA TRP A 105 -1.11 -2.24 35.96
C TRP A 105 -0.57 -0.82 35.72
N THR A 106 -1.00 -0.17 34.63
CA THR A 106 -0.62 1.22 34.33
C THR A 106 -1.05 2.17 35.45
N GLU A 107 -2.31 2.05 35.92
CA GLU A 107 -2.83 2.89 37.00
C GLU A 107 -2.13 2.65 38.34
N LYS A 108 -1.88 1.38 38.70
CA LYS A 108 -1.15 1.01 39.92
C LYS A 108 0.30 1.50 39.88
N LEU A 109 0.99 1.35 38.74
CA LEU A 109 2.37 1.79 38.58
C LEU A 109 2.49 3.31 38.68
N LEU A 110 1.56 4.06 38.08
CA LEU A 110 1.50 5.51 38.17
C LEU A 110 1.26 5.96 39.62
N ALA A 111 0.33 5.33 40.34
CA ALA A 111 0.08 5.64 41.75
C ALA A 111 1.31 5.38 42.63
N ALA A 112 1.97 4.22 42.47
CA ALA A 112 3.19 3.87 43.20
C ALA A 112 4.37 4.82 42.89
N ALA A 113 4.46 5.32 41.65
CA ALA A 113 5.47 6.29 41.25
C ALA A 113 5.27 7.66 41.91
N VAL A 114 4.01 8.13 41.95
CA VAL A 114 3.61 9.37 42.63
C VAL A 114 3.87 9.27 44.13
N GLU A 115 3.57 8.13 44.75
CA GLU A 115 3.87 7.87 46.16
C GLU A 115 5.37 7.91 46.46
N ARG A 116 6.20 7.30 45.59
CA ARG A 116 7.67 7.32 45.71
C ARG A 116 8.33 8.65 45.29
N LYS A 117 7.56 9.60 44.77
CA LYS A 117 8.04 10.94 44.33
C LYS A 117 9.21 10.89 43.35
N VAL A 118 9.19 9.96 42.41
CA VAL A 118 10.16 9.90 41.30
C VAL A 118 9.69 10.78 40.14
N ASN A 119 10.58 11.16 39.22
CA ASN A 119 10.16 11.82 37.99
C ASN A 119 9.39 10.82 37.10
N ILE A 120 8.39 11.30 36.36
CA ILE A 120 7.49 10.43 35.58
C ILE A 120 7.35 10.97 34.16
N VAL A 121 7.66 10.14 33.16
CA VAL A 121 7.20 10.36 31.79
C VAL A 121 6.11 9.33 31.50
N PHE A 122 4.86 9.80 31.36
CA PHE A 122 3.70 8.93 31.18
C PHE A 122 3.14 9.05 29.76
N GLU A 123 3.25 7.98 28.97
CA GLU A 123 2.64 7.92 27.64
C GLU A 123 1.14 7.61 27.74
N THR A 124 0.35 8.42 27.05
CA THR A 124 -1.09 8.23 26.88
C THR A 124 -1.50 8.62 25.45
N THR A 125 -2.78 8.42 25.13
CA THR A 125 -3.38 9.02 23.94
C THR A 125 -3.97 10.40 24.21
N MET A 126 -4.19 10.77 25.48
CA MET A 126 -5.05 11.89 25.90
C MET A 126 -6.44 11.86 25.21
N ARG A 127 -7.00 10.66 25.00
CA ARG A 127 -8.30 10.48 24.32
C ARG A 127 -9.51 10.95 25.14
N THR A 128 -9.41 10.99 26.46
CA THR A 128 -10.54 11.28 27.36
C THR A 128 -10.14 12.39 28.32
N PRO A 129 -10.67 13.61 28.18
CA PRO A 129 -10.28 14.78 28.97
C PRO A 129 -10.43 14.56 30.49
N GLU A 130 -11.42 13.78 30.92
CA GLU A 130 -11.71 13.49 32.33
C GLU A 130 -10.66 12.56 32.93
N ASN A 131 -10.18 11.57 32.16
CA ASN A 131 -9.08 10.71 32.58
C ASN A 131 -7.75 11.46 32.62
N VAL A 132 -7.53 12.39 31.69
CA VAL A 132 -6.38 13.31 31.69
C VAL A 132 -6.41 14.18 32.94
N ALA A 133 -7.54 14.83 33.24
CA ALA A 133 -7.72 15.66 34.43
C ALA A 133 -7.55 14.85 35.73
N ARG A 134 -8.07 13.62 35.80
CA ARG A 134 -7.87 12.72 36.96
C ARG A 134 -6.40 12.38 37.21
N VAL A 135 -5.66 12.02 36.14
CA VAL A 135 -4.23 11.71 36.21
C VAL A 135 -3.42 12.93 36.68
N ILE A 136 -3.72 14.10 36.12
CA ILE A 136 -3.09 15.37 36.49
C ILE A 136 -3.40 15.73 37.95
N GLY A 137 -4.66 15.61 38.38
CA GLY A 137 -5.08 15.90 39.76
C GLY A 137 -4.40 14.99 40.78
N MET A 138 -4.23 13.70 40.47
CA MET A 138 -3.50 12.75 41.32
C MET A 138 -2.01 13.13 41.46
N ALA A 139 -1.33 13.44 40.36
CA ALA A 139 0.08 13.87 40.41
C ALA A 139 0.24 15.21 41.14
N ARG A 140 -0.68 16.17 40.92
CA ARG A 140 -0.68 17.48 41.59
C ARG A 140 -0.90 17.35 43.10
N ALA A 141 -1.77 16.44 43.54
CA ALA A 141 -1.92 16.08 44.96
C ALA A 141 -0.65 15.44 45.56
N GLY A 142 0.16 14.75 44.75
CA GLY A 142 1.50 14.28 45.12
C GLY A 142 2.59 15.36 45.18
N GLY A 143 2.28 16.61 44.79
CA GLY A 143 3.22 17.73 44.78
C GLY A 143 4.10 17.83 43.53
N TYR A 144 3.63 17.32 42.39
CA TYR A 144 4.36 17.35 41.12
C TYR A 144 4.18 18.68 40.37
N ASP A 145 5.25 19.17 39.72
CA ASP A 145 5.13 20.06 38.57
C ASP A 145 4.72 19.25 37.34
N ILE A 146 3.77 19.73 36.55
CA ILE A 146 3.16 18.92 35.47
C ILE A 146 3.28 19.63 34.13
N GLU A 147 3.77 18.91 33.12
CA GLU A 147 3.85 19.35 31.74
C GLU A 147 3.06 18.41 30.83
N ALA A 148 2.21 18.97 29.96
CA ALA A 148 1.54 18.22 28.91
C ALA A 148 2.28 18.41 27.58
N ARG A 149 2.86 17.32 27.05
CA ARG A 149 3.45 17.29 25.70
C ARG A 149 2.51 16.54 24.77
N ALA A 150 2.30 17.03 23.55
CA ALA A 150 1.56 16.26 22.53
C ALA A 150 2.25 16.28 21.17
N VAL A 151 2.17 15.15 20.47
CA VAL A 151 2.71 15.02 19.11
C VAL A 151 1.64 15.36 18.07
N ALA A 152 1.86 16.47 17.37
CA ALA A 152 1.01 16.96 16.31
C ALA A 152 1.39 16.33 14.97
N VAL A 153 0.51 15.46 14.46
CA VAL A 153 0.68 14.70 13.20
C VAL A 153 -0.66 14.56 12.51
N ASN A 154 -0.68 14.73 11.18
CA ASN A 154 -1.85 14.53 10.33
C ASN A 154 -2.49 13.13 10.56
N PRO A 155 -3.82 13.04 10.72
CA PRO A 155 -4.55 11.78 10.93
C PRO A 155 -4.24 10.62 9.97
N ARG A 156 -4.04 10.90 8.67
CA ARG A 156 -3.75 9.86 7.67
C ARG A 156 -2.31 9.35 7.81
N LEU A 157 -1.36 10.24 8.12
CA LEU A 157 0.03 9.90 8.41
C LEU A 157 0.15 9.03 9.67
N SER A 158 -0.60 9.33 10.74
CA SER A 158 -0.62 8.46 11.93
C SER A 158 -1.31 7.12 11.67
N TRP A 159 -2.36 7.07 10.84
CA TRP A 159 -3.01 5.81 10.48
C TRP A 159 -2.08 4.89 9.69
N GLN A 160 -1.42 5.41 8.65
CA GLN A 160 -0.35 4.70 7.93
C GLN A 160 0.76 4.23 8.87
N GLY A 161 1.20 5.08 9.80
CA GLY A 161 2.22 4.74 10.79
C GLY A 161 1.88 3.53 11.65
N ASN A 162 0.58 3.22 11.85
CA ASN A 162 0.17 1.99 12.53
C ASN A 162 0.36 0.74 11.66
N HIS A 163 0.05 0.82 10.35
CA HIS A 163 0.28 -0.26 9.38
C HIS A 163 1.79 -0.51 9.18
N TYR A 164 2.57 0.55 8.95
CA TYR A 164 4.02 0.47 8.79
C TYR A 164 4.68 -0.23 9.99
N ARG A 165 4.36 0.23 11.21
CA ARG A 165 4.89 -0.36 12.44
C ARG A 165 4.45 -1.81 12.63
N PHE A 166 3.22 -2.17 12.25
CA PHE A 166 2.74 -3.55 12.36
C PHE A 166 3.52 -4.49 11.45
N GLU A 167 3.67 -4.13 10.18
CA GLU A 167 4.39 -4.94 9.19
C GLU A 167 5.88 -5.08 9.54
N GLU A 168 6.56 -4.00 9.97
CA GLU A 168 7.97 -4.10 10.39
C GLU A 168 8.15 -4.93 11.68
N MET A 169 7.23 -4.84 12.65
CA MET A 169 7.31 -5.68 13.85
C MET A 169 7.05 -7.16 13.52
N LEU A 170 6.10 -7.48 12.64
CA LEU A 170 5.91 -8.86 12.16
C LEU A 170 7.16 -9.38 11.44
N HIS A 171 7.79 -8.57 10.60
CA HIS A 171 9.01 -8.94 9.89
C HIS A 171 10.20 -9.17 10.84
N ALA A 172 10.31 -8.39 11.92
CA ALA A 172 11.30 -8.58 12.98
C ALA A 172 11.01 -9.80 13.89
N GLY A 173 9.81 -10.39 13.82
CA GLY A 173 9.35 -11.43 14.74
C GLY A 173 8.86 -10.92 16.10
N ASP A 174 8.66 -9.61 16.22
CA ASP A 174 8.19 -8.92 17.43
C ASP A 174 6.65 -8.96 17.57
N ALA A 175 6.18 -8.67 18.77
CA ALA A 175 4.75 -8.63 19.11
C ALA A 175 4.02 -7.44 18.46
N ALA A 176 3.57 -7.61 17.22
CA ALA A 176 2.88 -6.59 16.45
C ALA A 176 1.41 -6.39 16.89
N ARG A 177 0.87 -5.18 16.62
CA ARG A 177 -0.59 -4.92 16.66
C ARG A 177 -0.97 -3.71 15.80
N ILE A 178 -2.14 -3.76 15.16
CA ILE A 178 -2.83 -2.56 14.66
C ILE A 178 -3.92 -2.18 15.68
N PRO A 179 -4.02 -0.92 16.14
CA PRO A 179 -5.14 -0.47 16.97
C PRO A 179 -6.44 -0.45 16.12
N PRO A 180 -7.60 -0.82 16.68
CA PRO A 180 -8.88 -0.65 15.99
C PRO A 180 -9.06 0.81 15.53
N GLN A 181 -9.54 1.03 14.30
CA GLN A 181 -9.56 2.39 13.72
C GLN A 181 -10.35 3.39 14.57
N HIS A 182 -11.48 2.98 15.14
CA HIS A 182 -12.27 3.82 16.05
C HIS A 182 -11.48 4.26 17.31
N VAL A 183 -10.49 3.49 17.77
CA VAL A 183 -9.60 3.87 18.89
C VAL A 183 -8.62 4.96 18.46
N HIS A 184 -8.11 4.87 17.23
CA HIS A 184 -7.24 5.89 16.63
C HIS A 184 -8.01 7.20 16.38
N ASP A 185 -9.16 7.11 15.74
CA ASP A 185 -9.96 8.27 15.35
C ASP A 185 -10.52 9.01 16.58
N ALA A 186 -10.99 8.27 17.60
CA ALA A 186 -11.37 8.87 18.87
C ALA A 186 -10.19 9.54 19.60
N ALA A 187 -8.96 9.03 19.47
CA ALA A 187 -7.79 9.67 20.07
C ALA A 187 -7.42 11.01 19.40
N ILE A 188 -7.67 11.16 18.10
CA ILE A 188 -7.46 12.44 17.39
C ILE A 188 -8.41 13.52 17.93
N THR A 189 -9.71 13.22 18.00
CA THR A 189 -10.71 14.17 18.51
C THR A 189 -10.52 14.43 20.00
N GLY A 190 -10.29 13.37 20.78
CA GLY A 190 -10.10 13.44 22.23
C GLY A 190 -8.87 14.24 22.67
N LEU A 191 -7.77 14.18 21.91
CA LEU A 191 -6.56 14.95 22.17
C LEU A 191 -6.81 16.46 22.06
N ARG A 192 -7.57 16.91 21.05
CA ARG A 192 -7.93 18.32 20.84
C ARG A 192 -8.68 18.88 22.04
N VAL A 193 -9.73 18.18 22.47
CA VAL A 193 -10.56 18.56 23.64
C VAL A 193 -9.75 18.48 24.94
N SER A 194 -8.87 17.48 25.09
CA SER A 194 -8.04 17.35 26.29
C SER A 194 -7.03 18.48 26.44
N LEU A 195 -6.40 18.94 25.35
CA LEU A 195 -5.47 20.08 25.38
C LEU A 195 -6.18 21.39 25.71
N GLU A 196 -7.33 21.64 25.08
CA GLU A 196 -8.19 22.80 25.38
C GLU A 196 -8.59 22.82 26.87
N LYS A 197 -9.13 21.70 27.38
CA LYS A 197 -9.49 21.58 28.80
C LYS A 197 -8.29 21.83 29.73
N VAL A 198 -7.13 21.27 29.39
CA VAL A 198 -5.90 21.40 30.19
C VAL A 198 -5.43 22.84 30.32
N GLU A 199 -5.49 23.65 29.25
CA GLU A 199 -5.17 25.07 29.32
C GLU A 199 -6.28 25.89 30.00
N THR A 200 -7.55 25.73 29.58
CA THR A 200 -8.68 26.51 30.09
C THR A 200 -8.91 26.31 31.58
N GLU A 201 -8.81 25.07 32.08
CA GLU A 201 -8.96 24.73 33.50
C GLU A 201 -7.64 24.85 34.29
N ASN A 202 -6.55 25.34 33.68
CA ASN A 202 -5.27 25.59 34.36
C ASN A 202 -4.66 24.33 35.03
N LEU A 203 -4.86 23.16 34.41
CA LEU A 203 -4.58 21.86 35.03
C LEU A 203 -3.08 21.55 35.12
N VAL A 204 -2.27 22.09 34.22
CA VAL A 204 -0.82 21.87 34.15
C VAL A 204 -0.04 23.19 34.21
N ASP A 205 1.28 23.08 34.28
CA ASP A 205 2.21 24.19 34.45
C ASP A 205 2.90 24.56 33.12
N ARG A 206 2.92 23.64 32.15
CA ARG A 206 3.37 23.88 30.76
C ARG A 206 2.60 23.00 29.76
N VAL A 207 2.30 23.55 28.58
CA VAL A 207 1.76 22.81 27.42
C VAL A 207 2.68 23.00 26.23
N GLN A 208 3.05 21.90 25.57
CA GLN A 208 3.96 21.91 24.44
C GLN A 208 3.50 20.96 23.32
N LEU A 209 3.47 21.45 22.09
CA LEU A 209 3.18 20.64 20.90
C LEU A 209 4.45 20.44 20.09
N ARG A 210 4.67 19.21 19.60
CA ARG A 210 5.84 18.86 18.80
C ARG A 210 5.47 18.13 17.50
N THR A 211 6.27 18.30 16.46
CA THR A 211 6.24 17.42 15.28
C THR A 211 6.74 16.02 15.66
N ARG A 212 6.50 15.03 14.79
CA ARG A 212 7.14 13.69 14.88
C ARG A 212 8.68 13.76 14.90
N GLY A 213 9.28 14.80 14.33
CA GLY A 213 10.73 15.06 14.36
C GLY A 213 11.21 15.78 15.62
N GLY A 214 10.34 16.06 16.60
CA GLY A 214 10.70 16.70 17.87
C GLY A 214 10.71 18.23 17.86
N THR A 215 10.52 18.88 16.71
CA THR A 215 10.41 20.34 16.56
C THR A 215 9.23 20.87 17.36
N ILE A 216 9.44 21.90 18.18
CA ILE A 216 8.39 22.54 18.96
C ILE A 216 7.56 23.46 18.06
N LEU A 217 6.24 23.27 18.05
CA LEU A 217 5.26 24.03 17.26
C LEU A 217 4.46 25.02 18.09
N TYR A 218 4.30 24.71 19.38
CA TYR A 218 3.60 25.50 20.38
C TYR A 218 4.25 25.23 21.72
N ASP A 219 4.38 26.28 22.53
CA ASP A 219 4.95 26.21 23.87
C ASP A 219 4.33 27.32 24.72
N ASN A 220 3.70 26.95 25.83
CA ASN A 220 3.03 27.88 26.74
C ASN A 220 3.31 27.45 28.18
N GLU A 221 3.80 28.37 29.00
CA GLU A 221 4.13 28.16 30.41
C GLU A 221 3.20 29.00 31.28
N ARG A 222 2.77 28.45 32.42
CA ARG A 222 1.88 29.08 33.37
C ARG A 222 2.66 29.66 34.55
N GLY A 223 2.65 30.99 34.67
CA GLY A 223 3.20 31.72 35.81
C GLY A 223 2.14 32.05 36.87
N SER A 224 2.55 32.85 37.86
CA SER A 224 1.66 33.37 38.91
C SER A 224 0.55 34.27 38.38
N ALA A 225 0.76 34.92 37.23
CA ALA A 225 -0.22 35.78 36.56
C ALA A 225 -1.13 35.02 35.56
N GLY A 226 -1.01 33.69 35.45
CA GLY A 226 -1.69 32.87 34.45
C GLY A 226 -0.77 32.43 33.31
N TRP A 227 -1.34 32.08 32.16
CA TRP A 227 -0.57 31.65 30.99
C TRP A 227 0.27 32.79 30.39
N SER A 228 1.50 32.46 29.97
CA SER A 228 2.43 33.41 29.34
C SER A 228 1.97 33.88 27.95
N ARG A 229 1.09 33.10 27.30
CA ARG A 229 0.43 33.38 26.02
C ARG A 229 -1.03 32.94 26.09
N PRO A 230 -1.94 33.48 25.25
CA PRO A 230 -3.30 32.97 25.14
C PRO A 230 -3.33 31.44 24.91
N PRO A 231 -4.23 30.71 25.59
CA PRO A 231 -4.50 29.30 25.32
C PRO A 231 -4.87 29.05 23.85
N GLU A 232 -4.02 28.34 23.14
CA GLU A 232 -4.16 28.07 21.69
C GLU A 232 -3.68 26.66 21.30
N ALA A 233 -3.37 25.77 22.26
CA ALA A 233 -2.84 24.45 21.97
C ALA A 233 -3.75 23.62 21.06
N ARG A 234 -5.08 23.72 21.23
CA ARG A 234 -6.05 23.08 20.33
C ARG A 234 -5.92 23.61 18.90
N THR A 235 -5.93 24.92 18.71
CA THR A 235 -5.84 25.58 17.39
C THR A 235 -4.49 25.27 16.72
N ALA A 236 -3.39 25.28 17.47
CA ALA A 236 -2.06 24.95 16.96
C ALA A 236 -1.94 23.46 16.57
N LEU A 237 -2.57 22.55 17.32
CA LEU A 237 -2.68 21.13 16.94
C LEU A 237 -3.52 20.94 15.68
N GLU A 238 -4.70 21.55 15.62
CA GLU A 238 -5.61 21.46 14.48
C GLU A 238 -4.95 22.02 13.20
N ARG A 239 -4.20 23.13 13.31
CA ARG A 239 -3.43 23.72 12.21
C ARG A 239 -2.36 22.79 11.65
N GLU A 240 -1.60 22.08 12.48
CA GLU A 240 -0.61 21.11 11.96
C GLU A 240 -1.28 19.83 11.46
N GLN A 241 -2.36 19.38 12.09
CA GLN A 241 -3.12 18.21 11.62
C GLN A 241 -3.76 18.43 10.24
N THR A 242 -4.19 19.66 9.93
CA THR A 242 -4.79 20.03 8.64
C THR A 242 -3.80 20.69 7.68
N ARG A 243 -2.55 20.97 8.08
CA ARG A 243 -1.53 21.59 7.22
C ARG A 243 -1.41 20.80 5.90
N PRO A 244 -1.54 21.45 4.73
CA PRO A 244 -1.24 20.83 3.45
C PRO A 244 0.18 20.30 3.45
N MET A 245 0.33 18.99 3.25
CA MET A 245 1.64 18.36 3.17
C MET A 245 2.47 19.00 2.04
N THR A 246 3.75 19.22 2.29
CA THR A 246 4.71 19.52 1.22
C THR A 246 4.78 18.33 0.26
N ARG A 247 5.22 18.55 -0.97
CA ARG A 247 5.29 17.47 -1.97
C ARG A 247 6.29 16.37 -1.58
N GLY A 248 7.36 16.73 -0.87
CA GLY A 248 8.25 15.78 -0.22
C GLY A 248 7.64 15.04 1.00
N GLU A 249 6.62 15.57 1.66
CA GLU A 249 5.85 14.81 2.66
C GLU A 249 4.87 13.84 1.97
N LEU A 250 4.18 14.30 0.91
CA LEU A 250 3.26 13.48 0.10
C LEU A 250 3.96 12.29 -0.56
N GLN A 251 5.15 12.49 -1.11
CA GLN A 251 5.88 11.40 -1.76
C GLN A 251 6.38 10.37 -0.73
N ARG A 252 6.94 10.78 0.42
CA ARG A 252 7.24 9.85 1.53
C ARG A 252 5.99 9.07 1.95
N PHE A 253 4.85 9.75 2.07
CA PHE A 253 3.58 9.11 2.40
C PHE A 253 3.11 8.11 1.31
N SER A 254 3.39 8.34 0.03
CA SER A 254 3.13 7.38 -1.04
C SER A 254 4.07 6.15 -0.98
N ASP A 255 5.34 6.39 -0.65
CA ASP A 255 6.37 5.37 -0.55
C ASP A 255 6.18 4.46 0.69
N ASP A 256 5.87 5.04 1.85
CA ASP A 256 5.55 4.28 3.09
C ASP A 256 4.34 3.35 2.91
N TRP A 257 3.32 3.76 2.13
CA TRP A 257 2.19 2.88 1.78
C TRP A 257 2.59 1.77 0.80
N SER A 258 3.48 2.08 -0.16
CA SER A 258 4.00 1.10 -1.11
C SER A 258 4.84 0.04 -0.39
N HIS A 259 5.62 0.45 0.62
CA HIS A 259 6.38 -0.43 1.50
C HIS A 259 5.48 -1.35 2.34
N VAL A 260 4.43 -0.80 2.97
CA VAL A 260 3.42 -1.60 3.69
C VAL A 260 2.83 -2.69 2.79
N LEU A 261 2.41 -2.34 1.57
CA LEU A 261 1.86 -3.32 0.63
C LEU A 261 2.87 -4.39 0.23
N ALA A 262 4.14 -4.01 0.00
CA ALA A 262 5.21 -4.96 -0.30
C ALA A 262 5.46 -5.94 0.85
N ARG A 263 5.45 -5.48 2.11
CA ARG A 263 5.56 -6.35 3.30
C ARG A 263 4.38 -7.31 3.44
N MET A 264 3.16 -6.83 3.19
CA MET A 264 1.96 -7.67 3.19
C MET A 264 2.04 -8.75 2.11
N GLU A 265 2.53 -8.41 0.92
CA GLU A 265 2.77 -9.37 -0.18
C GLU A 265 3.90 -10.38 0.17
N GLU A 266 5.01 -9.92 0.75
CA GLU A 266 6.15 -10.73 1.22
C GLU A 266 5.70 -11.81 2.23
N ARG A 267 4.95 -11.41 3.27
CA ARG A 267 4.43 -12.36 4.28
C ARG A 267 3.20 -13.15 3.82
N ARG A 268 2.76 -12.99 2.57
CA ARG A 268 1.56 -13.64 1.99
C ARG A 268 0.29 -13.38 2.80
N ALA A 269 0.05 -12.11 3.14
CA ALA A 269 -1.18 -11.69 3.78
C ALA A 269 -2.41 -12.05 2.92
N PRO A 270 -3.60 -12.24 3.52
CA PRO A 270 -4.82 -12.53 2.77
C PRO A 270 -5.12 -11.45 1.71
N GLU A 271 -5.53 -11.88 0.50
CA GLU A 271 -5.72 -10.98 -0.65
C GLU A 271 -6.78 -9.90 -0.39
N ASP A 272 -7.83 -10.21 0.38
CA ASP A 272 -8.86 -9.26 0.81
C ASP A 272 -8.27 -8.14 1.68
N ARG A 273 -7.32 -8.47 2.57
CA ARG A 273 -6.62 -7.50 3.41
C ARG A 273 -5.66 -6.64 2.61
N ILE A 274 -4.91 -7.24 1.67
CA ILE A 274 -4.05 -6.49 0.74
C ILE A 274 -4.90 -5.53 -0.10
N ALA A 275 -6.05 -5.97 -0.62
CA ALA A 275 -6.96 -5.13 -1.39
C ALA A 275 -7.53 -3.97 -0.57
N ALA A 276 -7.97 -4.23 0.67
CA ALA A 276 -8.48 -3.19 1.57
C ALA A 276 -7.42 -2.11 1.88
N VAL A 277 -6.18 -2.52 2.20
CA VAL A 277 -5.08 -1.58 2.46
C VAL A 277 -4.68 -0.83 1.18
N ARG A 278 -4.69 -1.48 0.01
CA ARG A 278 -4.39 -0.85 -1.28
C ARG A 278 -5.41 0.23 -1.65
N THR A 279 -6.70 -0.04 -1.46
CA THR A 279 -7.77 0.95 -1.65
C THR A 279 -7.57 2.14 -0.72
N ARG A 280 -7.30 1.88 0.57
CA ARG A 280 -7.06 2.95 1.55
C ARG A 280 -5.84 3.81 1.23
N ALA A 281 -4.74 3.20 0.79
CA ALA A 281 -3.54 3.92 0.37
C ALA A 281 -3.83 4.88 -0.80
N VAL A 282 -4.59 4.43 -1.80
CA VAL A 282 -5.01 5.25 -2.95
C VAL A 282 -5.93 6.39 -2.52
N GLU A 283 -6.90 6.15 -1.63
CA GLU A 283 -7.77 7.18 -1.07
C GLU A 283 -6.99 8.24 -0.28
N ASP A 284 -6.10 7.82 0.62
CA ASP A 284 -5.32 8.73 1.45
C ASP A 284 -4.40 9.62 0.59
N VAL A 285 -3.68 9.04 -0.39
CA VAL A 285 -2.80 9.78 -1.31
C VAL A 285 -3.61 10.76 -2.17
N ASN A 286 -4.74 10.33 -2.75
CA ASN A 286 -5.58 11.20 -3.58
C ASN A 286 -6.15 12.40 -2.80
N HIS A 287 -6.57 12.17 -1.55
CA HIS A 287 -7.08 13.24 -0.68
C HIS A 287 -6.01 14.28 -0.34
N LEU A 288 -4.81 13.84 0.05
CA LEU A 288 -3.72 14.75 0.41
C LEU A 288 -3.17 15.50 -0.81
N LEU A 289 -3.16 14.87 -2.00
CA LEU A 289 -2.89 15.54 -3.27
C LEU A 289 -3.96 16.59 -3.63
N ALA A 290 -5.24 16.33 -3.34
CA ALA A 290 -6.31 17.31 -3.55
C ALA A 290 -6.13 18.53 -2.64
N GLN A 291 -5.92 18.30 -1.35
CA GLN A 291 -5.64 19.34 -0.37
C GLN A 291 -4.41 20.20 -0.76
N ARG A 292 -3.36 19.58 -1.32
CA ARG A 292 -2.21 20.35 -1.82
C ARG A 292 -2.54 21.19 -3.06
N ARG A 293 -3.35 20.69 -3.99
CA ARG A 293 -3.78 21.46 -5.18
C ARG A 293 -4.62 22.68 -4.80
N GLU A 294 -5.46 22.56 -3.77
CA GLU A 294 -6.24 23.68 -3.22
C GLU A 294 -5.31 24.74 -2.61
N ALA A 295 -4.35 24.32 -1.78
CA ALA A 295 -3.36 25.22 -1.18
C ALA A 295 -2.43 25.89 -2.21
N ASP A 296 -2.08 25.19 -3.31
CA ASP A 296 -1.34 25.77 -4.43
C ASP A 296 -2.19 26.75 -5.27
N GLY A 297 -3.53 26.74 -5.13
CA GLY A 297 -4.47 27.60 -5.85
C GLY A 297 -4.72 28.96 -5.20
N ASP A 298 -4.67 29.04 -3.86
CA ASP A 298 -4.98 30.25 -3.09
C ASP A 298 -3.85 31.30 -3.09
N HIS A 299 -2.61 30.89 -3.42
CA HIS A 299 -1.49 31.81 -3.69
C HIS A 299 -1.61 32.44 -5.08
N GLY A 300 -2.61 33.33 -5.24
CA GLY A 300 -3.03 33.87 -6.52
C GLY A 300 -1.98 34.72 -7.26
N SER A 301 -1.44 34.20 -8.36
CA SER A 301 -1.35 34.93 -9.64
C SER A 301 -0.96 34.00 -10.81
N ARG A 302 -1.87 33.85 -11.78
CA ARG A 302 -1.64 33.36 -13.17
C ARG A 302 -0.63 32.21 -13.35
N ARG A 303 -0.96 30.99 -12.88
CA ARG A 303 -0.39 29.73 -13.42
C ARG A 303 -1.41 28.69 -13.88
N GLY A 304 -2.66 29.10 -14.12
CA GLY A 304 -3.61 28.33 -14.91
C GLY A 304 -3.24 28.36 -16.40
N ARG A 305 -2.89 27.20 -16.96
CA ARG A 305 -2.68 27.03 -18.42
C ARG A 305 -4.01 27.23 -19.15
N SER A 306 -4.08 28.15 -20.10
CA SER A 306 -5.08 28.07 -21.17
C SER A 306 -4.66 27.00 -22.19
N ILE A 307 -5.65 26.47 -22.90
CA ILE A 307 -5.58 25.19 -23.64
C ILE A 307 -4.59 25.19 -24.85
N PHE A 308 -3.99 26.33 -25.20
CA PHE A 308 -3.26 26.52 -26.46
C PHE A 308 -1.75 26.85 -26.35
N GLN A 309 -1.10 26.78 -25.17
CA GLN A 309 0.35 27.01 -25.08
C GLN A 309 1.19 25.78 -25.50
N THR A 310 1.74 25.85 -26.72
CA THR A 310 2.48 24.76 -27.40
C THR A 310 3.94 24.55 -26.98
N ARG A 311 4.46 25.32 -26.03
CA ARG A 311 5.81 25.12 -25.46
C ARG A 311 5.74 25.17 -23.93
N ALA A 312 6.40 24.21 -23.28
CA ALA A 312 6.37 24.08 -21.83
C ALA A 312 7.38 25.02 -21.17
N ASP A 313 6.95 25.72 -20.12
CA ASP A 313 7.83 26.47 -19.22
C ASP A 313 8.78 25.49 -18.51
N ALA A 314 10.05 25.52 -18.92
CA ALA A 314 11.10 24.68 -18.36
C ALA A 314 11.44 25.08 -16.92
N LEU A 315 11.28 26.36 -16.54
CA LEU A 315 11.58 26.85 -15.19
C LEU A 315 10.48 26.44 -14.21
N GLY A 316 9.22 26.59 -14.62
CA GLY A 316 8.06 26.09 -13.88
C GLY A 316 8.19 24.60 -13.54
N MET A 317 8.55 23.77 -14.54
CA MET A 317 8.82 22.34 -14.32
C MET A 317 10.11 22.08 -13.52
N PHE A 318 11.15 22.90 -13.67
CA PHE A 318 12.44 22.68 -12.98
C PHE A 318 12.29 22.87 -11.45
N VAL A 319 11.59 23.92 -11.01
CA VAL A 319 11.29 24.13 -9.59
C VAL A 319 10.36 23.05 -9.05
N GLU A 320 9.35 22.65 -9.85
CA GLU A 320 8.45 21.51 -9.54
C GLU A 320 9.21 20.19 -9.31
N LEU A 321 10.32 19.98 -10.02
CA LEU A 321 11.14 18.77 -9.95
C LEU A 321 12.24 18.83 -8.87
N TYR A 322 12.61 20.02 -8.41
CA TYR A 322 13.61 20.21 -7.36
C TYR A 322 13.03 19.92 -5.97
N ASP A 323 11.82 20.43 -5.68
CA ASP A 323 11.14 20.23 -4.39
C ASP A 323 10.53 18.81 -4.21
N ASN A 324 10.35 18.07 -5.32
CA ASN A 324 9.75 16.73 -5.32
C ASN A 324 10.76 15.58 -5.15
N ALA A 325 12.02 15.89 -4.81
CA ALA A 325 13.15 14.96 -4.93
C ALA A 325 13.64 14.47 -3.53
N LEU A 326 13.34 13.22 -3.13
CA LEU A 326 13.47 12.71 -1.74
C LEU A 326 14.57 11.68 -1.46
N ARG A 327 15.68 12.13 -0.87
CA ARG A 327 15.76 12.43 0.57
C ARG A 327 16.09 11.22 1.49
N ASP A 328 16.81 10.19 1.01
CA ASP A 328 17.09 8.93 1.76
C ASP A 328 18.01 9.04 3.02
N ALA A 329 18.56 7.90 3.51
CA ALA A 329 19.36 7.81 4.73
C ALA A 329 20.64 8.66 4.75
N GLU A 330 21.41 8.77 3.66
CA GLU A 330 22.49 9.77 3.51
C GLU A 330 22.05 11.03 2.74
N ARG A 331 20.75 11.13 2.45
CA ARG A 331 20.03 12.20 1.73
C ARG A 331 20.02 12.10 0.18
N ARG A 332 19.62 11.00 -0.47
CA ARG A 332 19.54 10.82 -1.95
C ARG A 332 18.10 10.83 -2.56
N PRO A 333 17.78 11.72 -3.54
CA PRO A 333 16.45 11.96 -4.16
C PRO A 333 15.70 10.98 -5.09
N ILE A 334 16.07 9.71 -5.23
CA ILE A 334 15.88 9.05 -6.53
C ILE A 334 15.47 7.59 -6.33
N GLY A 335 14.29 7.21 -6.85
CA GLY A 335 13.79 5.82 -6.80
C GLY A 335 14.90 4.84 -7.17
N ASN A 336 15.00 3.75 -6.42
CA ASN A 336 16.19 2.90 -6.26
C ASN A 336 17.10 2.84 -7.51
N ILE A 337 18.09 3.75 -7.60
CA ILE A 337 18.98 3.87 -8.77
C ILE A 337 19.84 2.62 -8.90
N GLU A 338 20.29 2.07 -7.77
CA GLU A 338 21.10 0.85 -7.70
C GLU A 338 20.34 -0.31 -8.37
N ALA A 339 19.12 -0.62 -7.90
CA ALA A 339 18.26 -1.63 -8.50
C ALA A 339 17.83 -1.28 -9.94
N HIS A 340 17.71 0.00 -10.28
CA HIS A 340 17.50 0.39 -11.67
C HIS A 340 18.71 0.04 -12.54
N ALA A 341 19.92 0.46 -12.17
CA ALA A 341 21.17 0.26 -12.90
C ALA A 341 21.52 -1.24 -13.04
N VAL A 342 21.43 -2.00 -11.95
CA VAL A 342 21.50 -3.48 -11.95
C VAL A 342 20.43 -4.04 -12.89
N GLY A 343 19.19 -3.54 -12.77
CA GLY A 343 18.07 -3.88 -13.64
C GLY A 343 18.33 -3.57 -15.12
N ARG A 344 19.06 -2.51 -15.48
CA ARG A 344 19.41 -2.17 -16.87
C ARG A 344 20.31 -3.25 -17.50
N LEU A 345 21.31 -3.71 -16.77
CA LEU A 345 22.20 -4.79 -17.23
C LEU A 345 21.47 -6.14 -17.27
N ALA A 346 20.71 -6.48 -16.23
CA ALA A 346 19.93 -7.72 -16.19
C ALA A 346 18.94 -7.80 -17.36
N GLN A 347 18.23 -6.70 -17.65
CA GLN A 347 17.31 -6.61 -18.78
C GLN A 347 18.01 -6.72 -20.13
N SER A 348 19.15 -6.05 -20.29
CA SER A 348 19.98 -6.17 -21.50
C SER A 348 20.44 -7.61 -21.73
N PHE A 349 20.80 -8.34 -20.66
CA PHE A 349 21.20 -9.74 -20.75
C PHE A 349 20.03 -10.69 -21.03
N MET A 350 18.87 -10.49 -20.41
CA MET A 350 17.66 -11.26 -20.71
C MET A 350 17.23 -11.08 -22.17
N ALA A 351 17.30 -9.86 -22.71
CA ALA A 351 17.06 -9.62 -24.14
C ALA A 351 18.06 -10.39 -25.05
N LEU A 352 19.35 -10.42 -24.71
CA LEU A 352 20.34 -11.23 -25.44
C LEU A 352 20.07 -12.74 -25.33
N LYS A 353 19.62 -13.22 -24.17
CA LYS A 353 19.26 -14.62 -23.94
C LYS A 353 17.99 -15.04 -24.71
N LEU A 354 17.02 -14.14 -24.89
CA LEU A 354 15.90 -14.36 -25.80
C LEU A 354 16.33 -14.43 -27.27
N VAL A 355 17.30 -13.61 -27.69
CA VAL A 355 17.87 -13.72 -29.05
C VAL A 355 18.62 -15.04 -29.24
N GLU A 356 19.34 -15.51 -28.23
CA GLU A 356 20.01 -16.82 -28.20
C GLU A 356 18.97 -17.95 -28.33
N ALA A 357 17.91 -17.93 -27.53
CA ALA A 357 16.82 -18.89 -27.61
C ALA A 357 16.10 -18.88 -28.98
N ALA A 358 15.75 -17.70 -29.51
CA ALA A 358 15.07 -17.58 -30.79
C ALA A 358 15.93 -18.08 -31.97
N ARG A 359 17.26 -17.86 -31.91
CA ARG A 359 18.21 -18.45 -32.86
C ARG A 359 18.24 -19.97 -32.77
N ASP A 360 18.40 -20.51 -31.55
CA ASP A 360 18.57 -21.95 -31.33
C ASP A 360 17.29 -22.76 -31.60
N LEU A 361 16.13 -22.09 -31.65
CA LEU A 361 14.84 -22.64 -32.08
C LEU A 361 14.55 -22.43 -33.57
N GLY A 362 15.39 -21.68 -34.32
CA GLY A 362 15.15 -21.37 -35.74
C GLY A 362 14.04 -20.35 -36.01
N LEU A 363 13.60 -19.58 -34.99
CA LEU A 363 12.50 -18.61 -35.07
C LEU A 363 12.89 -17.27 -35.73
N LEU A 364 14.19 -17.06 -35.96
CA LEU A 364 14.71 -15.87 -36.62
C LEU A 364 14.76 -16.07 -38.15
N PRO A 365 14.16 -15.17 -38.96
CA PRO A 365 14.13 -15.31 -40.41
C PRO A 365 15.53 -15.21 -41.04
N ALA A 366 15.77 -16.01 -42.09
CA ALA A 366 17.03 -16.03 -42.83
C ALA A 366 17.35 -14.64 -43.42
N GLY A 367 18.55 -14.13 -43.14
CA GLY A 367 18.97 -12.78 -43.54
C GLY A 367 18.34 -11.63 -42.73
N GLY A 368 17.55 -11.92 -41.70
CA GLY A 368 17.03 -10.91 -40.78
C GLY A 368 18.15 -10.27 -39.94
N THR A 369 18.05 -8.97 -39.73
CA THR A 369 18.97 -8.18 -38.89
C THR A 369 18.22 -7.63 -37.68
N ILE A 370 18.84 -7.67 -36.48
CA ILE A 370 18.19 -7.15 -35.28
C ILE A 370 18.43 -5.64 -35.20
N VAL A 371 17.36 -4.86 -35.13
CA VAL A 371 17.41 -3.41 -35.02
C VAL A 371 16.81 -2.93 -33.70
N ALA A 372 17.48 -1.95 -33.10
CA ALA A 372 16.97 -1.26 -31.92
C ALA A 372 15.84 -0.31 -32.33
N THR A 373 14.61 -0.62 -31.93
CA THR A 373 13.44 0.22 -32.17
C THR A 373 13.23 1.19 -31.01
N ARG A 374 12.49 2.28 -31.26
CA ARG A 374 11.89 3.02 -30.15
C ARG A 374 10.72 2.17 -29.66
N ALA A 375 10.73 1.78 -28.39
CA ALA A 375 9.66 0.99 -27.81
C ALA A 375 8.31 1.71 -28.03
N MET A 376 7.39 1.09 -28.79
CA MET A 376 6.07 1.68 -29.07
C MET A 376 5.24 1.87 -27.78
N VAL A 377 5.62 1.18 -26.71
CA VAL A 377 5.02 1.25 -25.37
C VAL A 377 5.61 2.39 -24.51
N GLN A 378 6.56 3.21 -25.03
CA GLN A 378 7.02 4.48 -24.44
C GLN A 378 5.93 5.57 -24.50
N ASP A 379 4.78 5.28 -23.91
CA ASP A 379 3.75 6.27 -23.68
C ASP A 379 4.18 7.21 -22.56
N LYS A 380 4.86 8.29 -22.93
CA LYS A 380 5.26 9.40 -22.03
C LYS A 380 4.06 10.17 -21.46
N ARG A 381 2.84 9.64 -21.60
CA ARG A 381 1.58 10.09 -20.98
C ARG A 381 1.24 9.33 -19.69
N GLY A 382 2.12 8.44 -19.21
CA GLY A 382 2.09 7.98 -17.81
C GLY A 382 2.00 9.17 -16.83
N ALA A 383 1.38 8.96 -15.67
CA ALA A 383 0.92 10.01 -14.77
C ALA A 383 1.90 11.19 -14.60
N ARG A 384 1.39 12.41 -14.74
CA ARG A 384 2.19 13.62 -15.00
C ARG A 384 3.23 13.98 -13.92
N GLU A 385 3.19 13.39 -12.74
CA GLU A 385 4.17 13.65 -11.66
C GLU A 385 5.47 12.87 -11.85
N PHE A 386 5.43 11.54 -12.10
CA PHE A 386 6.61 10.68 -12.22
C PHE A 386 6.53 9.76 -13.46
N PRO A 387 7.26 10.06 -14.56
CA PRO A 387 7.28 9.20 -15.74
C PRO A 387 8.12 7.94 -15.50
N ALA A 388 7.57 6.78 -15.89
CA ALA A 388 8.25 5.49 -15.86
C ALA A 388 9.58 5.52 -16.64
N ALA A 389 10.65 4.99 -16.05
CA ALA A 389 12.00 5.06 -16.61
C ALA A 389 12.49 3.68 -17.07
N HIS A 390 12.76 3.53 -18.38
CA HIS A 390 12.96 2.23 -19.02
C HIS A 390 14.33 1.62 -18.73
N ARG A 391 14.35 0.46 -18.06
CA ARG A 391 15.57 -0.33 -17.77
C ARG A 391 16.29 -0.77 -19.06
N LEU A 392 15.53 -1.21 -20.07
CA LEU A 392 16.10 -1.64 -21.35
C LEU A 392 16.39 -0.42 -22.27
N PRO A 393 17.61 -0.26 -22.83
CA PRO A 393 17.98 0.90 -23.66
C PRO A 393 17.16 1.10 -24.95
N ALA A 394 16.59 0.03 -25.50
CA ALA A 394 15.74 0.03 -26.68
C ALA A 394 14.95 -1.28 -26.73
N ASP A 395 13.78 -1.26 -27.36
CA ASP A 395 13.10 -2.49 -27.77
C ASP A 395 13.84 -3.10 -28.98
N LEU A 396 13.66 -4.38 -29.24
CA LEU A 396 14.34 -5.12 -30.30
C LEU A 396 13.32 -5.66 -31.31
N ALA A 397 13.56 -5.39 -32.58
CA ALA A 397 12.82 -5.98 -33.68
C ALA A 397 13.77 -6.68 -34.66
N VAL A 398 13.29 -7.70 -35.35
CA VAL A 398 13.97 -8.26 -36.52
C VAL A 398 13.47 -7.51 -37.75
N GLU A 399 14.42 -6.96 -38.51
CA GLU A 399 14.19 -6.33 -39.81
C GLU A 399 14.68 -7.28 -40.91
N THR A 400 13.77 -7.72 -41.77
CA THR A 400 14.04 -8.62 -42.89
C THR A 400 14.51 -7.86 -44.14
N PRO A 401 15.15 -8.53 -45.12
CA PRO A 401 15.71 -7.85 -46.31
C PRO A 401 14.71 -7.08 -47.18
N ASN A 402 13.42 -7.38 -47.06
CA ASN A 402 12.30 -6.67 -47.70
C ASN A 402 11.82 -5.42 -46.91
N GLY A 403 12.42 -5.11 -45.76
CA GLY A 403 12.09 -3.96 -44.91
C GLY A 403 10.93 -4.17 -43.92
N GLU A 404 10.37 -5.37 -43.84
CA GLU A 404 9.38 -5.70 -42.80
C GLU A 404 10.06 -5.78 -41.43
N ARG A 405 9.32 -5.40 -40.37
CA ARG A 405 9.82 -5.35 -38.98
C ARG A 405 8.84 -6.00 -38.04
N ARG A 406 9.31 -6.96 -37.25
CA ARG A 406 8.53 -7.71 -36.23
C ARG A 406 9.27 -7.68 -34.90
N ARG A 407 8.58 -7.45 -33.77
CA ARG A 407 9.24 -7.37 -32.44
C ARG A 407 9.81 -8.74 -32.07
N LEU A 408 10.93 -8.76 -31.32
CA LEU A 408 11.56 -10.02 -30.88
C LEU A 408 10.57 -10.92 -30.12
N ALA A 409 9.71 -10.34 -29.27
CA ALA A 409 8.67 -11.05 -28.54
C ALA A 409 7.67 -11.77 -29.47
N GLU A 410 7.38 -11.19 -30.64
CA GLU A 410 6.40 -11.71 -31.60
C GLU A 410 6.95 -12.89 -32.42
N HIS A 411 8.24 -13.25 -32.31
CA HIS A 411 8.83 -14.43 -32.97
C HIS A 411 8.60 -15.74 -32.19
N PHE A 412 8.11 -15.66 -30.97
CA PHE A 412 7.75 -16.81 -30.13
C PHE A 412 6.28 -17.18 -30.41
N ASP A 413 5.98 -18.44 -30.75
CA ASP A 413 4.62 -18.85 -31.15
C ASP A 413 3.69 -19.04 -29.94
N VAL A 414 4.25 -19.39 -28.78
CA VAL A 414 3.47 -19.58 -27.56
C VAL A 414 3.04 -18.23 -26.98
N GLN A 415 1.74 -17.93 -27.03
CA GLN A 415 1.18 -16.67 -26.53
C GLN A 415 1.54 -16.38 -25.05
N LEU A 416 1.66 -17.41 -24.21
CA LEU A 416 2.14 -17.26 -22.83
C LEU A 416 3.60 -16.78 -22.75
N ASN A 417 4.46 -17.23 -23.67
CA ASN A 417 5.82 -16.74 -23.78
C ASN A 417 5.84 -15.28 -24.25
N GLN A 418 5.03 -14.90 -25.24
CA GLN A 418 4.89 -13.49 -25.66
C GLN A 418 4.52 -12.58 -24.48
N VAL A 419 3.51 -12.97 -23.69
CA VAL A 419 3.06 -12.23 -22.50
C VAL A 419 4.12 -12.20 -21.39
N ALA A 420 4.82 -13.31 -21.13
CA ALA A 420 5.91 -13.36 -20.15
C ALA A 420 7.10 -12.48 -20.59
N VAL A 421 7.48 -12.54 -21.86
CA VAL A 421 8.55 -11.70 -22.44
C VAL A 421 8.19 -10.21 -22.39
N ASP A 422 6.95 -9.84 -22.73
CA ASP A 422 6.50 -8.44 -22.62
C ASP A 422 6.33 -7.96 -21.17
N ARG A 423 6.07 -8.86 -20.21
CA ARG A 423 5.96 -8.53 -18.77
C ARG A 423 7.32 -8.48 -18.06
N ASP A 424 8.21 -9.41 -18.36
CA ASP A 424 9.43 -9.63 -17.59
C ASP A 424 10.67 -9.03 -18.27
N VAL A 425 10.63 -8.81 -19.60
CA VAL A 425 11.74 -8.23 -20.37
C VAL A 425 11.44 -6.85 -20.96
N PHE A 426 10.26 -6.64 -21.55
CA PHE A 426 9.92 -5.39 -22.26
C PHE A 426 8.91 -4.47 -21.54
N ALA A 427 8.61 -4.73 -20.27
CA ALA A 427 7.57 -4.01 -19.53
C ALA A 427 7.88 -2.53 -19.24
N ARG A 428 6.83 -1.84 -18.77
CA ARG A 428 6.95 -0.52 -18.12
C ARG A 428 7.56 -0.69 -16.72
N THR A 429 8.35 0.30 -16.32
CA THR A 429 9.44 0.15 -15.35
C THR A 429 9.44 1.26 -14.29
N ASP A 430 10.40 1.15 -13.37
CA ASP A 430 10.65 1.96 -12.17
C ASP A 430 10.14 3.41 -12.19
N ARG A 431 9.56 3.81 -11.06
CA ARG A 431 9.24 5.21 -10.75
C ARG A 431 10.53 5.96 -10.37
N LEU A 432 11.25 6.45 -11.36
CA LEU A 432 12.44 7.29 -11.16
C LEU A 432 12.13 8.78 -11.30
N SER A 433 13.09 9.61 -10.90
CA SER A 433 13.05 11.04 -11.19
C SER A 433 13.07 11.33 -12.70
N ARG A 434 12.57 12.50 -13.10
CA ARG A 434 12.73 12.96 -14.48
C ARG A 434 14.20 13.19 -14.86
N MET A 435 15.10 13.36 -13.87
CA MET A 435 16.53 13.52 -14.11
C MET A 435 17.20 12.20 -14.50
N ALA A 436 16.84 11.08 -13.86
CA ALA A 436 17.29 9.74 -14.28
C ALA A 436 16.86 9.45 -15.73
N ASN A 437 15.59 9.72 -16.06
CA ASN A 437 15.08 9.63 -17.44
C ASN A 437 15.86 10.50 -18.46
N VAL A 438 16.41 11.65 -18.06
CA VAL A 438 17.26 12.49 -18.91
C VAL A 438 18.64 11.85 -19.10
N VAL A 439 19.23 11.32 -18.03
CA VAL A 439 20.51 10.59 -18.07
C VAL A 439 20.38 9.33 -18.94
N ASP A 440 19.33 8.53 -18.77
CA ASP A 440 19.04 7.35 -19.61
C ASP A 440 18.94 7.72 -21.09
N SER A 441 18.16 8.75 -21.41
CA SER A 441 18.03 9.28 -22.78
C SER A 441 19.37 9.76 -23.36
N TRP A 442 20.28 10.28 -22.51
CA TRP A 442 21.63 10.65 -22.94
C TRP A 442 22.52 9.42 -23.16
N LEU A 443 22.47 8.40 -22.29
CA LEU A 443 23.19 7.12 -22.44
C LEU A 443 22.75 6.36 -23.71
N GLU A 444 21.44 6.33 -23.96
CA GLU A 444 20.83 5.80 -25.18
C GLU A 444 21.34 6.50 -26.43
N THR A 445 21.42 7.84 -26.38
CA THR A 445 21.93 8.69 -27.48
C THR A 445 23.45 8.56 -27.64
N ALA A 446 24.19 8.35 -26.54
CA ALA A 446 25.64 8.20 -26.51
C ALA A 446 26.13 6.89 -27.16
N GLY A 447 25.23 5.91 -27.33
CA GLY A 447 25.53 4.71 -28.11
C GLY A 447 24.77 3.47 -27.69
N MET A 448 24.13 3.45 -26.51
CA MET A 448 23.62 2.20 -25.93
C MET A 448 22.63 1.43 -26.82
N ARG A 449 21.78 2.13 -27.58
CA ARG A 449 20.88 1.46 -28.54
C ARG A 449 21.64 0.71 -29.64
N LYS A 450 22.73 1.31 -30.15
CA LYS A 450 23.62 0.68 -31.16
C LYS A 450 24.42 -0.46 -30.53
N THR A 451 24.89 -0.30 -29.29
CA THR A 451 25.59 -1.35 -28.53
C THR A 451 24.73 -2.59 -28.37
N LEU A 452 23.48 -2.43 -27.89
CA LEU A 452 22.56 -3.54 -27.67
C LEU A 452 22.20 -4.24 -28.99
N ALA A 453 21.87 -3.49 -30.04
CA ALA A 453 21.62 -4.08 -31.37
C ALA A 453 22.86 -4.81 -31.92
N ARG A 454 24.06 -4.25 -31.78
CA ARG A 454 25.32 -4.91 -32.20
C ARG A 454 25.56 -6.22 -31.45
N ALA A 455 25.31 -6.25 -30.14
CA ALA A 455 25.40 -7.45 -29.32
C ALA A 455 24.35 -8.49 -29.75
N ALA A 456 23.09 -8.08 -29.93
CA ALA A 456 22.01 -8.96 -30.39
C ALA A 456 22.31 -9.59 -31.77
N ASN A 457 22.84 -8.81 -32.72
CA ASN A 457 23.27 -9.37 -34.02
C ASN A 457 24.46 -10.32 -33.91
N ALA A 458 25.40 -10.10 -32.98
CA ALA A 458 26.49 -11.04 -32.72
C ALA A 458 25.98 -12.38 -32.15
N VAL A 459 24.94 -12.34 -31.32
CA VAL A 459 24.24 -13.54 -30.81
C VAL A 459 23.45 -14.23 -31.93
N ALA A 460 22.57 -13.50 -32.63
CA ALA A 460 21.73 -14.04 -33.70
C ALA A 460 22.53 -14.71 -34.83
N SER A 461 23.68 -14.13 -35.21
CA SER A 461 24.58 -14.70 -36.22
C SER A 461 25.48 -15.84 -35.71
N GLY A 462 25.30 -16.31 -34.47
CA GLY A 462 26.08 -17.39 -33.87
C GLY A 462 27.55 -17.04 -33.54
N ARG A 463 28.00 -15.83 -33.84
CA ARG A 463 29.41 -15.39 -33.65
C ARG A 463 29.80 -15.24 -32.17
N LYS A 464 28.83 -15.08 -31.28
CA LYS A 464 29.00 -15.06 -29.82
C LYS A 464 27.80 -15.72 -29.13
N SER A 465 28.01 -16.27 -27.94
CA SER A 465 26.91 -16.56 -27.01
C SER A 465 26.38 -15.27 -26.38
N ALA A 466 25.20 -15.30 -25.77
CA ALA A 466 24.66 -14.15 -25.03
C ALA A 466 25.60 -13.69 -23.90
N SER A 467 26.27 -14.63 -23.21
CA SER A 467 27.24 -14.31 -22.15
C SER A 467 28.50 -13.62 -22.70
N ALA A 468 29.05 -14.11 -23.82
CA ALA A 468 30.18 -13.45 -24.48
C ALA A 468 29.78 -12.09 -25.08
N ALA A 469 28.58 -11.97 -25.65
CA ALA A 469 28.08 -10.69 -26.16
C ALA A 469 27.82 -9.67 -25.03
N MET A 470 27.42 -10.13 -23.85
CA MET A 470 27.29 -9.28 -22.67
C MET A 470 28.65 -8.67 -22.28
N SER A 471 29.66 -9.51 -22.02
CA SER A 471 30.95 -9.03 -21.52
C SER A 471 31.89 -8.43 -22.57
N ASP A 472 31.80 -8.83 -23.84
CA ASP A 472 32.66 -8.28 -24.90
C ASP A 472 32.07 -7.04 -25.59
N ILE A 473 30.75 -6.80 -25.46
CA ILE A 473 30.04 -5.77 -26.25
C ILE A 473 29.17 -4.87 -25.38
N VAL A 474 28.34 -5.41 -24.49
CA VAL A 474 27.37 -4.62 -23.71
C VAL A 474 28.03 -3.93 -22.52
N GLU A 475 28.73 -4.66 -21.65
CA GLU A 475 29.42 -4.13 -20.46
C GLU A 475 30.44 -3.02 -20.85
N PRO A 476 31.34 -3.22 -21.84
CA PRO A 476 32.25 -2.14 -22.29
C PRO A 476 31.52 -0.98 -22.99
N GLY A 477 30.39 -1.26 -23.64
CA GLY A 477 29.56 -0.24 -24.29
C GLY A 477 28.82 0.64 -23.30
N TYR A 478 28.40 0.10 -22.14
CA TYR A 478 27.85 0.86 -21.01
C TYR A 478 28.90 1.82 -20.45
N ALA A 479 30.10 1.33 -20.13
CA ALA A 479 31.21 2.16 -19.63
C ALA A 479 31.54 3.31 -20.61
N ALA A 480 31.63 3.02 -21.92
CA ALA A 480 31.86 4.04 -22.95
C ALA A 480 30.72 5.07 -23.04
N ALA A 481 29.45 4.64 -22.95
CA ALA A 481 28.30 5.53 -22.97
C ALA A 481 28.23 6.43 -21.73
N VAL A 482 28.57 5.91 -20.55
CA VAL A 482 28.69 6.70 -19.31
C VAL A 482 29.81 7.74 -19.44
N ALA A 483 30.99 7.37 -19.92
CA ALA A 483 32.11 8.29 -20.12
C ALA A 483 31.77 9.44 -21.08
N HIS A 484 31.18 9.13 -22.24
CA HIS A 484 30.72 10.14 -23.20
C HIS A 484 29.59 11.02 -22.62
N THR A 485 28.73 10.47 -21.76
CA THR A 485 27.64 11.21 -21.12
C THR A 485 28.15 12.16 -20.04
N ARG A 486 29.15 11.77 -19.24
CA ARG A 486 29.90 12.66 -18.33
C ARG A 486 30.56 13.81 -19.10
N GLN A 487 31.34 13.52 -20.14
CA GLN A 487 31.97 14.56 -20.98
C GLN A 487 30.95 15.55 -21.58
N ARG A 488 29.78 15.04 -21.97
CA ARG A 488 28.67 15.88 -22.45
C ARG A 488 28.08 16.77 -21.36
N LEU A 489 27.92 16.26 -20.14
CA LEU A 489 27.45 17.02 -18.99
C LEU A 489 28.42 18.16 -18.67
N ASP A 490 29.72 17.87 -18.54
CA ASP A 490 30.76 18.87 -18.28
C ASP A 490 30.81 19.95 -19.35
N ARG A 491 30.77 19.57 -20.64
CA ARG A 491 30.73 20.54 -21.75
C ARG A 491 29.49 21.43 -21.71
N ASN A 492 28.32 20.87 -21.44
CA ASN A 492 27.08 21.64 -21.34
C ASN A 492 27.11 22.62 -20.16
N MET A 493 27.70 22.21 -19.04
CA MET A 493 27.89 23.04 -17.85
C MET A 493 28.87 24.19 -18.09
N ALA A 494 30.05 23.91 -18.66
CA ALA A 494 31.03 24.93 -19.01
C ALA A 494 30.48 25.95 -20.05
N LEU A 495 29.62 25.50 -20.97
CA LEU A 495 28.90 26.42 -21.87
C LEU A 495 27.89 27.29 -21.10
N ALA A 496 27.07 26.70 -20.23
CA ALA A 496 26.08 27.44 -19.44
C ALA A 496 26.74 28.46 -18.48
N GLU A 497 27.84 28.10 -17.83
CA GLU A 497 28.64 29.00 -16.97
C GLU A 497 29.19 30.17 -17.77
N ARG A 498 29.78 29.93 -18.94
CA ARG A 498 30.21 30.99 -19.87
C ARG A 498 29.06 31.89 -20.30
N THR A 499 27.87 31.33 -20.55
CA THR A 499 26.66 32.11 -20.86
C THR A 499 26.24 33.00 -19.68
N ALA A 500 26.24 32.49 -18.44
CA ALA A 500 25.88 33.30 -17.26
C ALA A 500 26.86 34.46 -17.03
N ILE A 501 28.17 34.19 -17.15
CA ILE A 501 29.21 35.22 -17.05
C ILE A 501 29.02 36.27 -18.15
N ALA A 502 28.80 35.87 -19.40
CA ALA A 502 28.54 36.79 -20.50
C ALA A 502 27.29 37.66 -20.29
N THR A 503 26.20 37.11 -19.72
CA THR A 503 24.99 37.89 -19.40
C THR A 503 25.13 38.78 -18.16
N SER A 504 26.13 38.54 -17.30
CA SER A 504 26.44 39.43 -16.16
C SER A 504 27.26 40.66 -16.53
N ILE A 505 27.83 40.69 -17.75
CA ILE A 505 28.56 41.83 -18.29
C ILE A 505 27.58 42.70 -19.07
N VAL A 506 27.04 43.69 -18.38
CA VAL A 506 26.20 44.75 -18.96
C VAL A 506 27.02 46.00 -19.26
N ASP A 507 26.60 46.77 -20.26
CA ASP A 507 27.17 48.08 -20.55
C ASP A 507 26.70 49.15 -19.54
N GLN A 508 27.12 50.41 -19.72
CA GLN A 508 26.73 51.52 -18.84
C GLN A 508 25.23 51.86 -18.85
N ARG A 509 24.44 51.23 -19.74
CA ARG A 509 22.98 51.40 -19.86
C ARG A 509 22.22 50.18 -19.34
N GLY A 510 22.91 49.13 -18.92
CA GLY A 510 22.33 47.88 -18.43
C GLY A 510 22.09 46.83 -19.51
N GLU A 511 22.54 47.05 -20.76
CA GLU A 511 22.30 46.13 -21.86
C GLU A 511 23.40 45.03 -21.93
N PRO A 512 23.06 43.75 -22.19
CA PRO A 512 24.04 42.67 -22.28
C PRO A 512 25.03 42.88 -23.42
N PHE A 513 26.32 42.75 -23.15
CA PHE A 513 27.39 43.11 -24.10
C PHE A 513 27.44 42.27 -25.40
N ARG A 514 26.70 41.15 -25.48
CA ARG A 514 26.46 40.38 -26.73
C ARG A 514 25.14 39.61 -26.69
N GLU A 515 24.36 39.73 -27.75
CA GLU A 515 23.25 38.82 -28.07
C GLU A 515 23.78 37.62 -28.87
N MET A 516 23.50 36.38 -28.45
CA MET A 516 23.88 35.15 -29.19
C MET A 516 22.89 34.01 -28.98
N LEU A 517 22.77 33.15 -30.01
CA LEU A 517 21.73 32.12 -30.15
C LEU A 517 21.71 31.06 -29.05
N ASP A 518 20.49 30.81 -28.55
CA ASP A 518 20.18 30.03 -27.35
C ASP A 518 19.96 28.52 -27.66
N ASP A 519 21.05 27.79 -27.92
CA ASP A 519 21.03 26.38 -28.33
C ASP A 519 21.23 25.38 -27.15
N LEU A 520 21.22 25.87 -25.90
CA LEU A 520 21.40 25.05 -24.69
C LEU A 520 20.06 24.54 -24.15
N ARG A 521 19.90 23.21 -24.12
CA ARG A 521 18.67 22.54 -23.62
C ARG A 521 18.51 22.53 -22.09
N LEU A 522 19.47 23.03 -21.32
CA LEU A 522 19.42 23.16 -19.86
C LEU A 522 19.22 24.64 -19.45
N ARG A 523 18.11 25.23 -19.92
CA ARG A 523 17.72 26.62 -19.60
C ARG A 523 17.27 26.74 -18.14
N THR A 524 18.22 27.04 -17.27
CA THR A 524 18.03 27.32 -15.84
C THR A 524 18.63 28.68 -15.56
N GLY A 525 17.88 29.60 -14.95
CA GLY A 525 18.28 31.02 -14.85
C GLY A 525 19.42 31.31 -13.87
N ASP A 526 19.73 30.37 -12.97
CA ASP A 526 20.55 30.60 -11.79
C ASP A 526 21.71 29.60 -11.69
N LEU A 527 22.92 30.13 -11.42
CA LEU A 527 24.19 29.41 -11.26
C LEU A 527 24.14 28.37 -10.15
N GLU A 528 23.52 28.67 -9.02
CA GLU A 528 23.49 27.79 -7.85
C GLU A 528 22.67 26.51 -8.15
N ASN A 529 21.54 26.71 -8.84
CA ASN A 529 20.67 25.63 -9.28
C ASN A 529 21.26 24.76 -10.40
N ARG A 530 22.14 25.33 -11.25
CA ARG A 530 22.91 24.56 -12.25
C ARG A 530 23.93 23.64 -11.60
N ALA A 531 24.70 24.14 -10.63
CA ALA A 531 25.68 23.34 -9.89
C ALA A 531 25.00 22.14 -9.18
N ARG A 532 23.85 22.37 -8.55
CA ARG A 532 23.04 21.30 -7.93
C ARG A 532 22.52 20.26 -8.93
N ALA A 533 22.08 20.69 -10.12
CA ALA A 533 21.64 19.77 -11.18
C ALA A 533 22.80 18.91 -11.73
N LYS A 534 24.01 19.50 -11.88
CA LYS A 534 25.23 18.77 -12.28
C LYS A 534 25.54 17.65 -11.30
N ALA A 535 25.65 17.97 -10.00
CA ALA A 535 25.97 17.01 -8.95
C ALA A 535 24.98 15.83 -8.88
N MET A 536 23.68 16.08 -9.13
CA MET A 536 22.68 15.00 -9.17
C MET A 536 22.82 14.10 -10.40
N MET A 537 23.08 14.66 -11.58
CA MET A 537 23.34 13.86 -12.79
C MET A 537 24.65 13.06 -12.67
N GLU A 538 25.68 13.64 -12.03
CA GLU A 538 26.93 12.95 -11.70
C GLU A 538 26.69 11.79 -10.73
N ALA A 539 25.88 11.96 -9.69
CA ALA A 539 25.55 10.87 -8.77
C ALA A 539 24.85 9.70 -9.49
N ILE A 540 23.88 9.96 -10.37
CA ILE A 540 23.23 8.92 -11.19
C ILE A 540 24.24 8.22 -12.10
N LEU A 541 25.12 8.97 -12.77
CA LEU A 541 26.17 8.43 -13.63
C LEU A 541 27.23 7.65 -12.84
N ASN A 542 27.47 8.01 -11.58
CA ASN A 542 28.36 7.29 -10.68
C ASN A 542 27.75 5.96 -10.28
N GLU A 543 26.49 5.91 -9.82
CA GLU A 543 25.81 4.65 -9.48
C GLU A 543 25.74 3.70 -10.70
N THR A 544 25.40 4.25 -11.87
CA THR A 544 25.42 3.52 -13.15
C THR A 544 26.82 2.99 -13.51
N ALA A 545 27.89 3.64 -13.03
CA ALA A 545 29.28 3.21 -13.22
C ALA A 545 29.81 2.29 -12.11
N HIS A 546 29.10 2.09 -10.99
CA HIS A 546 29.50 1.08 -9.99
C HIS A 546 29.08 -0.32 -10.46
N HIS A 547 27.97 -0.42 -11.19
CA HIS A 547 27.51 -1.65 -11.82
C HIS A 547 27.98 -1.77 -13.27
N GLU A 548 29.30 -1.82 -13.52
CA GLU A 548 29.82 -2.05 -14.89
C GLU A 548 29.66 -3.49 -15.38
N ARG A 549 29.39 -4.45 -14.47
CA ARG A 549 29.29 -5.88 -14.75
C ARG A 549 28.02 -6.47 -14.14
N LEU A 550 27.41 -7.40 -14.87
CA LEU A 550 26.26 -8.15 -14.38
C LEU A 550 26.71 -9.30 -13.48
N ASP A 551 26.20 -9.32 -12.25
CA ASP A 551 26.51 -10.35 -11.25
C ASP A 551 26.06 -11.76 -11.67
N ALA A 552 26.73 -12.78 -11.11
CA ALA A 552 26.51 -14.19 -11.38
C ALA A 552 25.08 -14.66 -11.04
N GLU A 553 24.45 -14.12 -9.99
CA GLU A 553 23.07 -14.50 -9.64
C GLU A 553 22.09 -14.06 -10.72
N TRP A 554 22.17 -12.79 -11.16
CA TRP A 554 21.32 -12.27 -12.24
C TRP A 554 21.57 -12.94 -13.57
N ARG A 555 22.81 -13.37 -13.85
CA ARG A 555 23.11 -14.21 -15.02
C ARG A 555 22.37 -15.54 -14.96
N ARG A 556 22.36 -16.23 -13.81
CA ARG A 556 21.62 -17.49 -13.59
C ARG A 556 20.10 -17.31 -13.76
N VAL A 557 19.52 -16.25 -13.18
CA VAL A 557 18.08 -15.95 -13.30
C VAL A 557 17.67 -15.75 -14.76
N ALA A 558 18.45 -14.99 -15.54
CA ALA A 558 18.20 -14.78 -16.97
C ALA A 558 18.31 -16.06 -17.80
N GLU A 559 19.22 -16.98 -17.42
CA GLU A 559 19.37 -18.29 -18.06
C GLU A 559 18.23 -19.25 -17.74
N GLU A 560 17.74 -19.28 -16.49
CA GLU A 560 16.56 -20.05 -16.09
C GLU A 560 15.30 -19.54 -16.80
N PHE A 561 15.11 -18.21 -16.89
CA PHE A 561 14.00 -17.59 -17.62
C PHE A 561 14.02 -17.97 -19.12
N ALA A 562 15.14 -17.75 -19.81
CA ALA A 562 15.24 -18.04 -21.24
C ALA A 562 15.15 -19.55 -21.55
N ARG A 563 15.62 -20.42 -20.65
CA ARG A 563 15.40 -21.87 -20.74
C ARG A 563 13.91 -22.21 -20.66
N GLY A 564 13.18 -21.63 -19.71
CA GLY A 564 11.73 -21.81 -19.60
C GLY A 564 10.96 -21.36 -20.85
N ILE A 565 11.30 -20.20 -21.43
CA ILE A 565 10.74 -19.76 -22.71
C ILE A 565 11.05 -20.77 -23.83
N ALA A 566 12.31 -21.23 -23.94
CA ALA A 566 12.71 -22.14 -25.01
C ALA A 566 12.08 -23.54 -24.89
N ASP A 567 11.94 -24.06 -23.67
CA ASP A 567 11.28 -25.34 -23.42
C ASP A 567 9.77 -25.24 -23.69
N ASN A 568 9.13 -24.13 -23.33
CA ASN A 568 7.74 -23.85 -23.70
C ASN A 568 7.55 -23.84 -25.23
N GLU A 569 8.44 -23.21 -26.02
CA GLU A 569 8.34 -23.25 -27.50
C GLU A 569 8.50 -24.67 -28.06
N ARG A 570 9.49 -25.44 -27.57
CA ARG A 570 9.70 -26.84 -28.02
C ARG A 570 8.48 -27.72 -27.74
N ILE A 571 7.83 -27.54 -26.60
CA ILE A 571 6.71 -28.38 -26.14
C ILE A 571 5.37 -27.92 -26.72
N LEU A 572 5.10 -26.62 -26.70
CA LEU A 572 3.80 -26.03 -27.03
C LEU A 572 3.76 -25.42 -28.44
N GLY A 573 4.87 -24.87 -28.94
CA GLY A 573 4.97 -24.33 -30.32
C GLY A 573 4.88 -25.44 -31.38
N ALA A 574 5.60 -26.55 -31.17
CA ALA A 574 5.47 -27.75 -32.01
C ALA A 574 4.01 -28.29 -32.03
N SER A 575 3.31 -28.18 -30.89
CA SER A 575 1.90 -28.55 -30.77
C SER A 575 0.97 -27.59 -31.53
N GLN A 576 1.32 -26.32 -31.71
CA GLN A 576 0.55 -25.37 -32.54
C GLN A 576 0.80 -25.54 -34.04
N ALA A 577 2.01 -25.90 -34.46
CA ALA A 577 2.32 -26.19 -35.86
C ALA A 577 1.54 -27.42 -36.36
N LEU A 578 1.42 -28.47 -35.53
CA LEU A 578 0.56 -29.63 -35.78
C LEU A 578 -0.93 -29.31 -35.51
N GLY A 579 -1.21 -28.35 -34.64
CA GLY A 579 -2.55 -27.93 -34.20
C GLY A 579 -3.41 -27.21 -35.23
N ARG A 580 -2.94 -27.00 -36.47
CA ARG A 580 -3.81 -26.58 -37.59
C ARG A 580 -4.58 -27.76 -38.24
N SER A 581 -4.39 -28.99 -37.79
CA SER A 581 -5.03 -30.19 -38.36
C SER A 581 -5.62 -31.19 -37.35
N ALA A 582 -5.55 -30.94 -36.04
CA ALA A 582 -6.12 -31.81 -35.01
C ALA A 582 -7.18 -31.05 -34.20
N GLY A 583 -8.27 -31.73 -33.84
CA GLY A 583 -9.47 -31.12 -33.27
C GLY A 583 -9.24 -30.39 -31.94
N ARG A 584 -10.10 -29.41 -31.65
CA ARG A 584 -10.22 -28.85 -30.30
C ARG A 584 -10.52 -29.98 -29.31
N PRO A 585 -9.97 -29.96 -28.08
CA PRO A 585 -10.47 -30.84 -27.03
C PRO A 585 -11.95 -30.53 -26.78
N ASP A 586 -12.77 -31.57 -26.63
CA ASP A 586 -14.20 -31.41 -26.34
C ASP A 586 -14.39 -30.64 -25.03
N ILE A 587 -15.48 -29.87 -24.93
CA ILE A 587 -15.73 -28.98 -23.78
C ILE A 587 -16.76 -29.64 -22.85
N LEU A 588 -16.38 -29.86 -21.59
CA LEU A 588 -17.25 -30.47 -20.57
C LEU A 588 -18.24 -29.46 -19.99
N VAL A 589 -17.78 -28.24 -19.72
CA VAL A 589 -18.62 -27.10 -19.32
C VAL A 589 -18.15 -25.85 -20.03
N ALA A 590 -19.03 -25.27 -20.85
CA ALA A 590 -18.73 -24.07 -21.62
C ALA A 590 -18.61 -22.81 -20.74
N GLY A 591 -17.74 -21.90 -21.19
CA GLY A 591 -17.66 -20.54 -20.69
C GLY A 591 -18.93 -19.77 -21.06
N ARG A 592 -19.30 -18.82 -20.22
CA ARG A 592 -20.48 -17.96 -20.40
C ARG A 592 -20.13 -16.52 -20.06
N ASP A 593 -20.32 -15.63 -21.04
CA ASP A 593 -20.36 -14.20 -20.78
C ASP A 593 -21.71 -13.82 -20.20
N LEU A 594 -21.72 -13.48 -18.91
CA LEU A 594 -22.87 -12.85 -18.27
C LEU A 594 -22.80 -11.32 -18.49
N PRO A 595 -23.91 -10.67 -18.89
CA PRO A 595 -23.96 -9.22 -19.02
C PRO A 595 -23.74 -8.53 -17.67
N ASP A 596 -23.38 -7.26 -17.69
CA ASP A 596 -23.35 -6.42 -16.49
C ASP A 596 -24.77 -6.25 -15.91
N LEU A 597 -24.87 -6.04 -14.60
CA LEU A 597 -26.16 -5.77 -13.95
C LEU A 597 -26.78 -4.48 -14.45
N THR A 598 -28.09 -4.52 -14.71
CA THR A 598 -28.88 -3.32 -14.93
C THR A 598 -29.07 -2.53 -13.62
N GLU A 599 -29.27 -1.21 -13.73
CA GLU A 599 -29.59 -0.37 -12.56
C GLU A 599 -30.82 -0.86 -11.78
N LYS A 600 -31.78 -1.52 -12.46
CA LYS A 600 -32.93 -2.14 -11.80
C LYS A 600 -32.52 -3.30 -10.89
N GLU A 601 -31.70 -4.22 -11.38
CA GLU A 601 -31.21 -5.36 -10.58
C GLU A 601 -30.33 -4.92 -9.41
N ILE A 602 -29.57 -3.84 -9.58
CA ILE A 602 -28.81 -3.22 -8.49
C ILE A 602 -29.77 -2.62 -7.45
N ALA A 603 -30.80 -1.88 -7.87
CA ALA A 603 -31.80 -1.30 -6.98
C ALA A 603 -32.59 -2.38 -6.21
N ASP A 604 -33.03 -3.45 -6.87
CA ASP A 604 -33.74 -4.57 -6.25
C ASP A 604 -32.87 -5.26 -5.17
N ARG A 605 -31.57 -5.45 -5.43
CA ARG A 605 -30.61 -6.01 -4.46
C ARG A 605 -30.31 -5.06 -3.29
N LEU A 606 -30.20 -3.76 -3.54
CA LEU A 606 -30.05 -2.73 -2.50
C LEU A 606 -31.30 -2.66 -1.59
N HIS A 607 -32.49 -2.82 -2.17
CA HIS A 607 -33.73 -2.90 -1.38
C HIS A 607 -33.70 -4.12 -0.44
N GLY A 608 -33.27 -5.28 -0.94
CA GLY A 608 -33.14 -6.51 -0.15
C GLY A 608 -31.98 -6.57 0.85
N SER A 609 -31.07 -5.59 0.90
CA SER A 609 -29.94 -5.62 1.85
C SER A 609 -30.42 -5.46 3.29
N ALA A 610 -30.12 -6.46 4.13
CA ALA A 610 -30.41 -6.44 5.57
C ALA A 610 -29.69 -5.29 6.30
N ARG A 611 -28.50 -4.88 5.84
CA ARG A 611 -27.76 -3.74 6.39
C ARG A 611 -28.50 -2.43 6.12
N LEU A 612 -28.98 -2.25 4.89
CA LEU A 612 -29.77 -1.06 4.53
C LEU A 612 -31.15 -1.09 5.20
N ALA A 613 -31.75 -2.26 5.41
CA ALA A 613 -32.99 -2.38 6.19
C ALA A 613 -32.81 -1.89 7.65
N GLY A 614 -31.71 -2.26 8.31
CA GLY A 614 -31.38 -1.76 9.66
C GLY A 614 -31.22 -0.24 9.70
N LYS A 615 -30.49 0.35 8.74
CA LYS A 615 -30.32 1.80 8.63
C LYS A 615 -31.63 2.53 8.29
N ARG A 616 -32.51 1.95 7.45
CA ARG A 616 -33.86 2.50 7.21
C ARG A 616 -34.71 2.52 8.48
N ALA A 617 -34.66 1.47 9.31
CA ALA A 617 -35.37 1.42 10.59
C ALA A 617 -34.82 2.44 11.62
N GLU A 618 -33.51 2.66 11.64
CA GLU A 618 -32.85 3.71 12.44
C GLU A 618 -33.34 5.12 12.03
N ILE A 619 -33.32 5.41 10.73
CA ILE A 619 -33.86 6.66 10.16
C ILE A 619 -35.35 6.81 10.47
N GLU A 620 -36.14 5.73 10.37
CA GLU A 620 -37.57 5.77 10.65
C GLU A 620 -37.85 6.11 12.13
N ASN A 621 -37.11 5.50 13.06
CA ASN A 621 -37.22 5.80 14.48
C ASN A 621 -36.82 7.26 14.79
N LEU A 622 -35.71 7.74 14.22
CA LEU A 622 -35.27 9.13 14.37
C LEU A 622 -36.26 10.12 13.75
N SER A 623 -36.88 9.80 12.60
CA SER A 623 -37.95 10.62 12.01
C SER A 623 -39.15 10.76 12.94
N ARG A 624 -39.58 9.69 13.63
CA ARG A 624 -40.67 9.79 14.61
C ARG A 624 -40.31 10.69 15.79
N LEU A 625 -39.05 10.72 16.21
CA LEU A 625 -38.57 11.60 17.29
C LEU A 625 -38.46 13.07 16.86
N VAL A 626 -38.10 13.35 15.60
CA VAL A 626 -37.89 14.71 15.08
C VAL A 626 -39.19 15.33 14.55
N PHE A 627 -39.97 14.61 13.75
CA PHE A 627 -41.15 15.12 13.04
C PHE A 627 -42.49 14.58 13.60
N GLY A 628 -42.47 13.76 14.65
CA GLY A 628 -43.65 13.10 15.21
C GLY A 628 -44.28 12.02 14.30
N ASN A 629 -43.71 11.79 13.11
CA ASN A 629 -44.16 10.81 12.14
C ASN A 629 -42.98 10.26 11.33
N SER A 630 -43.14 9.06 10.75
CA SER A 630 -42.10 8.44 9.93
C SER A 630 -42.15 8.80 8.44
N GLN A 631 -43.23 9.44 7.98
CA GLN A 631 -43.44 9.72 6.55
C GLN A 631 -42.60 10.89 6.03
N ALA A 632 -42.24 11.85 6.88
CA ALA A 632 -41.46 13.04 6.54
C ALA A 632 -40.16 12.74 5.76
N VAL A 633 -39.49 11.61 6.04
CA VAL A 633 -38.22 11.23 5.41
C VAL A 633 -38.35 10.16 4.32
N VAL A 634 -39.54 9.58 4.08
CA VAL A 634 -39.70 8.42 3.17
C VAL A 634 -39.28 8.76 1.74
N SER A 635 -39.73 9.90 1.21
CA SER A 635 -39.37 10.36 -0.14
C SER A 635 -37.86 10.63 -0.29
N SER A 636 -37.22 11.15 0.76
CA SER A 636 -35.78 11.41 0.78
C SER A 636 -34.98 10.10 0.86
N VAL A 637 -35.38 9.16 1.72
CA VAL A 637 -34.75 7.82 1.78
C VAL A 637 -34.88 7.06 0.46
N ALA A 638 -35.99 7.25 -0.27
CA ALA A 638 -36.20 6.65 -1.59
C ALA A 638 -35.42 7.35 -2.72
N SER A 639 -35.01 8.61 -2.55
CA SER A 639 -34.22 9.37 -3.54
C SER A 639 -32.71 9.25 -3.36
N ILE A 640 -32.24 8.78 -2.19
CA ILE A 640 -30.82 8.49 -1.93
C ILE A 640 -30.34 7.32 -2.82
N ARG A 641 -29.37 7.62 -3.70
CA ARG A 641 -28.74 6.66 -4.63
C ARG A 641 -27.24 6.47 -4.36
N ASP A 642 -26.64 7.37 -3.60
CA ASP A 642 -25.21 7.51 -3.33
C ASP A 642 -24.97 8.34 -2.05
N ALA A 643 -23.71 8.48 -1.63
CA ALA A 643 -23.33 9.32 -0.48
C ALA A 643 -23.67 10.81 -0.66
N ARG A 644 -23.69 11.31 -1.90
CA ARG A 644 -23.95 12.74 -2.17
C ARG A 644 -25.40 13.10 -1.94
N SER A 645 -26.32 12.26 -2.40
CA SER A 645 -27.75 12.36 -2.17
C SER A 645 -28.10 12.09 -0.71
N GLY A 646 -27.38 11.18 -0.02
CA GLY A 646 -27.48 11.00 1.43
C GLY A 646 -27.09 12.25 2.23
N ALA A 647 -25.96 12.88 1.88
CA ALA A 647 -25.52 14.13 2.49
C ALA A 647 -26.53 15.26 2.28
N ALA A 648 -27.02 15.45 1.05
CA ALA A 648 -28.04 16.44 0.72
C ALA A 648 -29.34 16.24 1.50
N ALA A 649 -29.82 14.99 1.63
CA ALA A 649 -30.98 14.69 2.47
C ALA A 649 -30.72 14.98 3.96
N GLY A 650 -29.48 14.85 4.43
CA GLY A 650 -29.06 15.28 5.77
C GLY A 650 -29.05 16.80 5.93
N ASP A 651 -28.62 17.55 4.92
CA ASP A 651 -28.70 19.02 4.91
C ASP A 651 -30.15 19.52 4.88
N ASP A 652 -31.05 18.83 4.16
CA ASP A 652 -32.48 19.12 4.16
C ASP A 652 -33.12 18.98 5.57
N VAL A 653 -32.60 18.10 6.45
CA VAL A 653 -33.00 18.06 7.87
C VAL A 653 -32.50 19.31 8.61
N ARG A 654 -31.22 19.68 8.43
CA ARG A 654 -30.58 20.81 9.13
C ARG A 654 -31.21 22.15 8.76
N GLU A 655 -31.61 22.29 7.51
CA GLU A 655 -32.22 23.49 6.95
C GLU A 655 -33.76 23.49 7.06
N GLY A 656 -34.36 22.50 7.72
CA GLY A 656 -35.81 22.42 7.97
C GLY A 656 -36.67 22.17 6.74
N ARG A 657 -36.09 21.69 5.63
CA ARG A 657 -36.79 21.46 4.35
C ARG A 657 -37.67 20.20 4.32
N LEU A 658 -37.51 19.29 5.28
CA LEU A 658 -38.26 18.02 5.34
C LEU A 658 -39.55 18.07 6.19
N GLY A 659 -39.89 19.23 6.77
CA GLY A 659 -41.14 19.46 7.49
C GLY A 659 -40.95 20.05 8.88
N ASP A 660 -42.07 20.41 9.52
CA ASP A 660 -42.06 20.97 10.88
C ASP A 660 -41.67 19.92 11.92
N MET A 661 -40.71 20.26 12.78
CA MET A 661 -40.37 19.41 13.94
C MET A 661 -41.53 19.33 14.95
N ALA A 662 -41.58 18.25 15.72
CA ALA A 662 -42.66 17.98 16.66
C ALA A 662 -42.75 19.02 17.80
N GLY A 663 -43.98 19.26 18.29
CA GLY A 663 -44.26 20.13 19.44
C GLY A 663 -44.12 21.62 19.17
N ASP A 664 -44.58 22.46 20.11
CA ASP A 664 -44.56 23.92 19.94
C ASP A 664 -43.15 24.50 20.06
N GLY A 665 -42.81 25.41 19.14
CA GLY A 665 -41.61 26.22 19.14
C GLY A 665 -41.59 27.30 20.24
N LYS A 666 -40.50 28.07 20.31
CA LYS A 666 -40.37 29.17 21.28
C LYS A 666 -41.36 30.30 20.97
N GLY A 667 -42.40 30.43 21.80
CA GLY A 667 -43.36 31.52 21.71
C GLY A 667 -42.86 32.81 22.38
N TRP A 668 -43.54 33.92 22.13
CA TRP A 668 -43.20 35.24 22.69
C TRP A 668 -43.18 35.28 24.24
N LEU A 669 -43.95 34.41 24.89
CA LEU A 669 -44.10 34.35 26.36
C LEU A 669 -43.81 32.97 26.99
N ARG A 670 -43.39 31.96 26.21
CA ARG A 670 -43.10 30.59 26.69
C ARG A 670 -41.93 29.96 25.93
N GLY A 671 -41.08 29.22 26.64
CA GLY A 671 -40.02 28.42 26.04
C GLY A 671 -40.54 27.27 25.16
N PRO A 672 -39.69 26.66 24.33
CA PRO A 672 -40.07 25.54 23.47
C PRO A 672 -40.58 24.36 24.31
N SER A 673 -41.59 23.65 23.79
CA SER A 673 -42.18 22.49 24.47
C SER A 673 -41.15 21.36 24.69
N PRO A 674 -41.33 20.47 25.68
CA PRO A 674 -40.44 19.33 25.88
C PRO A 674 -40.32 18.43 24.63
N ALA A 675 -41.41 18.30 23.86
CA ALA A 675 -41.40 17.60 22.58
C ALA A 675 -40.50 18.28 21.54
N ARG A 676 -40.56 19.61 21.43
CA ARG A 676 -39.70 20.40 20.53
C ARG A 676 -38.23 20.34 20.94
N GLN A 677 -37.91 20.44 22.22
CA GLN A 677 -36.54 20.29 22.73
C GLN A 677 -35.96 18.90 22.42
N SER A 678 -36.79 17.85 22.55
CA SER A 678 -36.41 16.49 22.15
C SER A 678 -36.18 16.38 20.65
N ALA A 679 -37.06 16.95 19.82
CA ALA A 679 -36.92 16.93 18.37
C ALA A 679 -35.64 17.66 17.90
N GLU A 680 -35.36 18.84 18.44
CA GLU A 680 -34.14 19.63 18.16
C GLU A 680 -32.86 18.85 18.54
N ALA A 681 -32.87 18.10 19.64
CA ALA A 681 -31.73 17.28 20.07
C ALA A 681 -31.47 16.05 19.18
N HIS A 682 -32.50 15.51 18.51
CA HIS A 682 -32.38 14.35 17.61
C HIS A 682 -32.21 14.72 16.14
N ALA A 683 -32.51 15.95 15.72
CA ALA A 683 -32.36 16.41 14.34
C ALA A 683 -30.92 16.26 13.79
N PRO A 684 -29.84 16.56 14.54
CA PRO A 684 -28.46 16.29 14.08
C PRO A 684 -28.18 14.79 13.89
N GLN A 685 -28.80 13.93 14.70
CA GLN A 685 -28.64 12.47 14.62
C GLN A 685 -29.37 11.92 13.38
N LEU A 686 -30.56 12.43 13.07
CA LEU A 686 -31.29 12.09 11.83
C LEU A 686 -30.53 12.56 10.58
N ALA A 687 -29.97 13.77 10.61
CA ALA A 687 -29.14 14.30 9.52
C ALA A 687 -27.87 13.46 9.29
N ALA A 688 -27.24 12.97 10.36
CA ALA A 688 -26.12 12.04 10.28
C ALA A 688 -26.56 10.67 9.73
N ALA A 689 -27.68 10.12 10.21
CA ALA A 689 -28.19 8.82 9.78
C ALA A 689 -28.54 8.78 8.28
N LEU A 690 -29.05 9.86 7.70
CA LEU A 690 -29.30 9.99 6.25
C LEU A 690 -28.01 10.04 5.43
N ALA A 691 -26.98 10.76 5.90
CA ALA A 691 -25.66 10.77 5.27
C ALA A 691 -24.98 9.38 5.34
N ASP A 692 -25.01 8.75 6.51
CA ASP A 692 -24.54 7.38 6.74
C ASP A 692 -25.26 6.35 5.85
N TYR A 693 -26.57 6.54 5.61
CA TYR A 693 -27.33 5.68 4.71
C TYR A 693 -26.87 5.85 3.25
N GLY A 694 -26.57 7.06 2.78
CA GLY A 694 -25.95 7.28 1.47
C GLY A 694 -24.60 6.56 1.33
N HIS A 695 -23.73 6.68 2.34
CA HIS A 695 -22.46 5.93 2.37
C HIS A 695 -22.66 4.41 2.41
N ALA A 696 -23.68 3.91 3.11
CA ALA A 696 -24.03 2.50 3.12
C ALA A 696 -24.56 2.03 1.75
N VAL A 697 -25.35 2.85 1.04
CA VAL A 697 -25.83 2.55 -0.32
C VAL A 697 -24.66 2.43 -1.31
N ASP A 698 -23.69 3.36 -1.27
CA ASP A 698 -22.48 3.27 -2.11
C ASP A 698 -21.66 2.00 -1.82
N PHE A 699 -21.48 1.67 -0.54
CA PHE A 699 -20.77 0.45 -0.13
C PHE A 699 -21.48 -0.81 -0.65
N GLU A 700 -22.79 -0.93 -0.42
CA GLU A 700 -23.55 -2.12 -0.81
C GLU A 700 -23.67 -2.23 -2.35
N ARG A 701 -23.80 -1.10 -3.06
CA ARG A 701 -23.74 -1.04 -4.53
C ARG A 701 -22.40 -1.54 -5.04
N HIS A 702 -21.29 -1.11 -4.42
CA HIS A 702 -19.96 -1.59 -4.76
C HIS A 702 -19.80 -3.11 -4.51
N GLN A 703 -20.29 -3.62 -3.37
CA GLN A 703 -20.31 -5.06 -3.09
C GLN A 703 -21.09 -5.85 -4.14
N ILE A 704 -22.30 -5.40 -4.50
CA ILE A 704 -23.16 -6.04 -5.51
C ILE A 704 -22.45 -6.12 -6.88
N VAL A 705 -21.81 -5.04 -7.32
CA VAL A 705 -21.08 -4.99 -8.61
C VAL A 705 -19.82 -5.85 -8.56
N THR A 706 -19.06 -5.82 -7.47
CA THR A 706 -17.83 -6.61 -7.32
C THR A 706 -18.13 -8.12 -7.27
N GLN A 707 -19.13 -8.55 -6.49
CA GLN A 707 -19.59 -9.93 -6.46
C GLN A 707 -20.11 -10.40 -7.83
N HIS A 708 -20.78 -9.53 -8.60
CA HIS A 708 -21.21 -9.85 -9.96
C HIS A 708 -20.03 -10.04 -10.92
N ARG A 709 -18.99 -9.20 -10.81
CA ARG A 709 -17.75 -9.37 -11.58
C ARG A 709 -17.01 -10.65 -11.27
N GLU A 710 -17.01 -11.09 -10.01
CA GLU A 710 -16.50 -12.41 -9.66
C GLU A 710 -17.35 -13.54 -10.29
N VAL A 711 -18.68 -13.41 -10.30
CA VAL A 711 -19.57 -14.37 -10.97
C VAL A 711 -19.28 -14.41 -12.48
N GLN A 712 -19.11 -13.26 -13.15
CA GLN A 712 -18.69 -13.16 -14.55
C GLN A 712 -17.33 -13.84 -14.78
N ALA A 713 -16.33 -13.56 -13.93
CA ALA A 713 -15.00 -14.14 -14.03
C ALA A 713 -15.02 -15.67 -13.85
N ARG A 714 -15.80 -16.19 -12.89
CA ARG A 714 -16.02 -17.64 -12.74
C ARG A 714 -16.72 -18.24 -13.96
N GLN A 715 -17.78 -17.60 -14.45
CA GLN A 715 -18.61 -18.12 -15.54
C GLN A 715 -17.88 -18.16 -16.89
N ARG A 716 -16.90 -17.28 -17.11
CA ARG A 716 -15.99 -17.31 -18.28
C ARG A 716 -15.02 -18.50 -18.30
N VAL A 717 -14.81 -19.20 -17.19
CA VAL A 717 -13.89 -20.35 -17.17
C VAL A 717 -14.54 -21.55 -17.86
N GLU A 718 -13.94 -21.97 -18.97
CA GLU A 718 -14.22 -23.25 -19.63
C GLU A 718 -13.61 -24.40 -18.83
N ILE A 719 -14.34 -25.51 -18.72
CA ILE A 719 -13.81 -26.78 -18.22
C ILE A 719 -13.68 -27.72 -19.43
N PRO A 720 -12.47 -28.11 -19.84
CA PRO A 720 -12.28 -29.08 -20.91
C PRO A 720 -12.78 -30.46 -20.46
N ALA A 721 -13.18 -31.29 -21.42
CA ALA A 721 -13.41 -32.71 -21.20
C ALA A 721 -12.07 -33.44 -21.05
N PRO A 722 -12.01 -34.52 -20.24
CA PRO A 722 -10.84 -35.37 -20.19
C PRO A 722 -10.67 -36.08 -21.54
N SER A 723 -9.42 -36.22 -21.98
CA SER A 723 -9.03 -37.06 -23.12
C SER A 723 -9.54 -38.49 -22.94
N PRO A 724 -9.75 -39.27 -24.02
CA PRO A 724 -10.09 -40.69 -23.92
C PRO A 724 -9.12 -41.46 -23.02
N GLU A 725 -7.83 -41.16 -23.14
CA GLU A 725 -6.72 -41.75 -22.39
C GLU A 725 -6.79 -41.39 -20.90
N LEU A 726 -6.97 -40.11 -20.56
CA LEU A 726 -7.18 -39.69 -19.16
C LEU A 726 -8.46 -40.31 -18.60
N THR A 727 -9.52 -40.42 -19.41
CA THR A 727 -10.80 -41.00 -19.00
C THR A 727 -10.68 -42.50 -18.68
N GLU A 728 -9.89 -43.24 -19.44
CA GLU A 728 -9.59 -44.65 -19.17
C GLU A 728 -8.80 -44.81 -17.85
N ILE A 729 -7.76 -43.99 -17.64
CA ILE A 729 -7.00 -43.98 -16.39
C ILE A 729 -7.87 -43.59 -15.19
N LEU A 730 -8.78 -42.62 -15.33
CA LEU A 730 -9.74 -42.21 -14.29
C LEU A 730 -10.85 -43.26 -14.02
N ARG A 731 -10.95 -44.32 -14.83
CA ARG A 731 -11.79 -45.51 -14.60
C ARG A 731 -11.01 -46.72 -14.08
N SER A 732 -9.68 -46.72 -14.18
CA SER A 732 -8.80 -47.80 -13.69
C SER A 732 -8.66 -47.85 -12.16
N ASP A 733 -8.33 -49.03 -11.62
CA ASP A 733 -8.33 -49.25 -10.17
C ASP A 733 -7.00 -48.88 -9.47
N GLY A 734 -7.09 -48.68 -8.16
CA GLY A 734 -6.37 -47.60 -7.48
C GLY A 734 -4.85 -47.71 -7.24
N GLN A 735 -4.14 -48.74 -7.70
CA GLN A 735 -2.67 -48.81 -7.61
C GLN A 735 -1.97 -48.49 -8.94
N ASP A 736 -2.49 -48.99 -10.06
CA ASP A 736 -1.87 -48.76 -11.37
C ASP A 736 -2.14 -47.33 -11.87
N GLN A 737 -3.31 -46.76 -11.55
CA GLN A 737 -3.67 -45.36 -11.80
C GLN A 737 -2.56 -44.35 -11.40
N VAL A 738 -1.93 -44.54 -10.23
CA VAL A 738 -0.84 -43.65 -9.74
C VAL A 738 0.46 -43.87 -10.50
N ARG A 739 0.74 -45.10 -10.94
CA ARG A 739 1.94 -45.42 -11.74
C ARG A 739 1.80 -44.84 -13.14
N HIS A 740 0.68 -45.06 -13.81
CA HIS A 740 0.41 -44.55 -15.15
C HIS A 740 0.44 -43.01 -15.22
N LEU A 741 -0.18 -42.29 -14.26
CA LEU A 741 -0.11 -40.82 -14.21
C LEU A 741 1.28 -40.27 -13.87
N ASN A 742 2.16 -41.06 -13.25
CA ASN A 742 3.55 -40.66 -13.01
C ASN A 742 4.48 -41.03 -14.17
N SER A 743 4.17 -42.06 -14.97
CA SER A 743 4.89 -42.35 -16.21
C SER A 743 4.51 -41.42 -17.36
N GLU A 744 3.34 -40.78 -17.32
CA GLU A 744 2.86 -39.87 -18.37
C GLU A 744 2.62 -38.42 -17.87
N PRO A 745 3.65 -37.56 -17.92
CA PRO A 745 3.55 -36.16 -17.48
C PRO A 745 2.52 -35.31 -18.23
N SER A 746 2.10 -35.71 -19.44
CA SER A 746 1.05 -35.08 -20.24
C SER A 746 -0.31 -35.20 -19.56
N LEU A 747 -0.77 -36.42 -19.31
CA LEU A 747 -2.08 -36.72 -18.70
C LEU A 747 -2.16 -36.18 -17.26
N ARG A 748 -1.03 -36.14 -16.55
CA ARG A 748 -0.94 -35.46 -15.24
C ARG A 748 -1.19 -33.95 -15.34
N ARG A 749 -0.55 -33.25 -16.28
CA ARG A 749 -0.79 -31.81 -16.50
C ARG A 749 -2.20 -31.53 -16.97
N GLU A 750 -2.80 -32.43 -17.75
CA GLU A 750 -4.20 -32.35 -18.16
C GLU A 750 -5.12 -32.40 -16.94
N LEU A 751 -4.96 -33.40 -16.06
CA LEU A 751 -5.71 -33.52 -14.81
C LEU A 751 -5.51 -32.32 -13.86
N GLU A 752 -4.28 -31.81 -13.74
CA GLU A 752 -3.97 -30.61 -12.96
C GLU A 752 -4.66 -29.35 -13.54
N THR A 753 -4.68 -29.22 -14.88
CA THR A 753 -5.36 -28.12 -15.60
C THR A 753 -6.88 -28.19 -15.43
N MET A 754 -7.48 -29.37 -15.58
CA MET A 754 -8.91 -29.60 -15.31
C MET A 754 -9.26 -29.27 -13.86
N THR A 755 -8.44 -29.72 -12.90
CA THR A 755 -8.65 -29.47 -11.47
C THR A 755 -8.61 -27.97 -11.15
N LEU A 756 -7.70 -27.22 -11.79
CA LEU A 756 -7.63 -25.76 -11.68
C LEU A 756 -8.85 -25.07 -12.30
N ALA A 757 -9.30 -25.51 -13.49
CA ALA A 757 -10.50 -25.00 -14.14
C ALA A 757 -11.76 -25.22 -13.30
N ILE A 758 -11.96 -26.44 -12.78
CA ILE A 758 -13.05 -26.79 -11.84
C ILE A 758 -12.99 -25.87 -10.61
N ASN A 759 -11.84 -25.75 -9.96
CA ASN A 759 -11.71 -24.95 -8.73
C ASN A 759 -12.00 -23.45 -8.92
N ARG A 760 -11.70 -22.91 -10.12
CA ARG A 760 -12.03 -21.53 -10.52
C ARG A 760 -13.48 -21.36 -10.96
N ARG A 761 -14.09 -22.37 -11.59
CA ARG A 761 -15.46 -22.32 -12.11
C ARG A 761 -16.53 -22.43 -11.02
N LEU A 762 -16.31 -23.30 -10.04
CA LEU A 762 -17.31 -23.64 -9.02
C LEU A 762 -17.38 -22.60 -7.89
N SER A 763 -18.60 -22.16 -7.57
CA SER A 763 -18.91 -21.37 -6.37
C SER A 763 -18.84 -22.21 -5.09
N PRO A 764 -18.88 -21.61 -3.88
CA PRO A 764 -18.95 -22.36 -2.63
C PRO A 764 -20.16 -23.30 -2.55
N GLY A 765 -21.32 -22.89 -3.10
CA GLY A 765 -22.52 -23.73 -3.18
C GLY A 765 -22.32 -24.92 -4.14
N ASP A 766 -21.73 -24.68 -5.31
CA ASP A 766 -21.43 -25.76 -6.26
C ASP A 766 -20.44 -26.77 -5.68
N LYS A 767 -19.46 -26.32 -4.88
CA LYS A 767 -18.51 -27.19 -4.17
C LYS A 767 -19.18 -28.02 -3.07
N ALA A 768 -20.22 -27.49 -2.42
CA ALA A 768 -21.05 -28.26 -1.49
C ALA A 768 -21.90 -29.29 -2.24
N ASP A 769 -22.62 -28.90 -3.29
CA ASP A 769 -23.43 -29.81 -4.11
C ASP A 769 -22.58 -30.91 -4.79
N LEU A 770 -21.35 -30.59 -5.20
CA LEU A 770 -20.37 -31.56 -5.72
C LEU A 770 -19.98 -32.62 -4.68
N LYS A 771 -19.74 -32.19 -3.44
CA LYS A 771 -19.35 -33.04 -2.31
C LYS A 771 -20.52 -33.89 -1.80
N GLU A 772 -21.72 -33.32 -1.72
CA GLU A 772 -22.95 -34.02 -1.34
C GLU A 772 -23.47 -34.95 -2.44
N GLY A 773 -23.05 -34.73 -3.69
CA GLY A 773 -23.48 -35.53 -4.85
C GLY A 773 -24.81 -35.08 -5.46
N ASN A 774 -25.21 -33.82 -5.24
CA ASN A 774 -26.43 -33.20 -5.75
C ASN A 774 -26.30 -32.83 -7.24
N VAL A 775 -26.02 -33.83 -8.11
CA VAL A 775 -25.73 -33.67 -9.55
C VAL A 775 -26.79 -32.82 -10.28
N ALA A 776 -28.07 -32.90 -9.88
CA ALA A 776 -29.14 -32.11 -10.47
C ALA A 776 -29.03 -30.60 -10.19
N ARG A 777 -28.57 -30.20 -8.98
CA ARG A 777 -28.34 -28.78 -8.64
C ARG A 777 -27.08 -28.25 -9.30
N LEU A 778 -26.01 -29.04 -9.25
CA LEU A 778 -24.73 -28.75 -9.93
C LEU A 778 -24.92 -28.54 -11.44
N ALA A 779 -25.68 -29.43 -12.11
CA ALA A 779 -26.03 -29.28 -13.52
C ALA A 779 -26.80 -27.98 -13.80
N SER A 780 -27.77 -27.63 -12.96
CA SER A 780 -28.56 -26.39 -13.10
C SER A 780 -27.70 -25.13 -12.94
N SER A 781 -26.83 -25.08 -11.92
CA SER A 781 -25.97 -23.93 -11.61
C SER A 781 -24.90 -23.68 -12.70
N LEU A 782 -24.30 -24.74 -13.22
CA LEU A 782 -23.35 -24.67 -14.34
C LEU A 782 -24.06 -24.54 -15.70
N GLY A 783 -25.36 -24.79 -15.74
CA GLY A 783 -26.15 -24.94 -16.97
C GLY A 783 -25.63 -26.04 -17.90
N ALA A 784 -25.09 -27.11 -17.31
CA ALA A 784 -24.58 -28.29 -17.98
C ALA A 784 -25.64 -29.40 -17.99
N THR A 785 -25.47 -30.44 -18.81
CA THR A 785 -26.32 -31.64 -18.71
C THR A 785 -26.04 -32.40 -17.41
N ARG A 786 -26.98 -33.26 -16.99
CA ARG A 786 -26.76 -34.14 -15.83
C ARG A 786 -25.56 -35.07 -16.02
N GLU A 787 -25.29 -35.48 -17.26
CA GLU A 787 -24.15 -36.32 -17.63
C GLU A 787 -22.82 -35.55 -17.52
N GLN A 788 -22.77 -34.31 -18.03
CA GLN A 788 -21.61 -33.42 -17.86
C GLN A 788 -21.31 -33.16 -16.38
N ALA A 789 -22.34 -32.89 -15.56
CA ALA A 789 -22.18 -32.70 -14.12
C ALA A 789 -21.76 -33.99 -13.36
N ALA A 790 -22.23 -35.17 -13.81
CA ALA A 790 -21.79 -36.46 -13.26
C ALA A 790 -20.33 -36.76 -13.61
N SER A 791 -19.92 -36.50 -14.87
CA SER A 791 -18.53 -36.63 -15.34
C SER A 791 -17.59 -35.69 -14.57
N LEU A 792 -17.97 -34.41 -14.41
CA LEU A 792 -17.22 -33.44 -13.61
C LEU A 792 -17.05 -33.88 -12.15
N ARG A 793 -18.07 -34.49 -11.54
CA ARG A 793 -17.99 -35.10 -10.20
C ARG A 793 -17.03 -36.29 -10.17
N GLN A 794 -17.07 -37.17 -11.17
CA GLN A 794 -16.15 -38.31 -11.27
C GLN A 794 -14.68 -37.84 -11.35
N VAL A 795 -14.38 -36.89 -12.23
CA VAL A 795 -13.03 -36.31 -12.38
C VAL A 795 -12.57 -35.69 -11.05
N HIS A 796 -13.42 -34.91 -10.38
CA HIS A 796 -13.06 -34.26 -9.12
C HIS A 796 -12.74 -35.27 -7.99
N GLU A 797 -13.57 -36.30 -7.82
CA GLU A 797 -13.37 -37.29 -6.76
C GLU A 797 -12.11 -38.14 -7.00
N GLN A 798 -11.85 -38.54 -8.26
CA GLN A 798 -10.63 -39.25 -8.61
C GLN A 798 -9.37 -38.39 -8.41
N ALA A 799 -9.41 -37.10 -8.78
CA ALA A 799 -8.33 -36.15 -8.49
C ALA A 799 -8.07 -36.00 -6.99
N ARG A 800 -9.15 -35.95 -6.17
CA ARG A 800 -9.07 -35.89 -4.70
C ARG A 800 -8.39 -37.12 -4.11
N VAL A 801 -8.81 -38.32 -4.55
CA VAL A 801 -8.22 -39.60 -4.13
C VAL A 801 -6.74 -39.70 -4.52
N LEU A 802 -6.36 -39.20 -5.70
CA LEU A 802 -4.97 -39.16 -6.15
C LEU A 802 -4.09 -38.25 -5.27
N GLN A 803 -4.60 -37.06 -4.91
CA GLN A 803 -3.91 -36.14 -4.01
C GLN A 803 -3.71 -36.76 -2.61
N GLU A 804 -4.74 -37.39 -2.05
CA GLU A 804 -4.64 -38.07 -0.74
C GLU A 804 -3.63 -39.22 -0.74
N LYS A 805 -3.59 -40.04 -1.82
CA LYS A 805 -2.59 -41.11 -1.99
C LYS A 805 -1.16 -40.56 -2.09
N THR A 806 -0.96 -39.48 -2.83
CA THR A 806 0.35 -38.83 -3.01
C THR A 806 0.87 -38.28 -1.68
N VAL A 807 -0.01 -37.65 -0.88
CA VAL A 807 0.33 -37.16 0.47
C VAL A 807 0.66 -38.32 1.43
N ARG A 808 0.00 -39.48 1.31
CA ARG A 808 0.35 -40.68 2.11
C ARG A 808 1.71 -41.25 1.71
N GLN A 809 1.99 -41.44 0.43
CA GLN A 809 3.29 -41.94 -0.04
C GLN A 809 4.45 -41.02 0.39
N ASN A 810 4.31 -39.69 0.26
CA ASN A 810 5.35 -38.75 0.70
C ASN A 810 5.60 -38.82 2.23
N ARG A 811 4.57 -39.11 3.04
CA ARG A 811 4.71 -39.34 4.49
C ARG A 811 5.38 -40.67 4.81
N GLU A 812 5.16 -41.72 4.01
CA GLU A 812 5.82 -43.02 4.17
C GLU A 812 7.30 -42.96 3.77
N VAL A 813 7.62 -42.34 2.62
CA VAL A 813 9.01 -42.08 2.19
C VAL A 813 9.78 -41.25 3.23
N SER A 814 9.14 -40.23 3.82
CA SER A 814 9.75 -39.45 4.90
C SER A 814 10.03 -40.28 6.16
N ARG A 815 9.20 -41.28 6.47
CA ARG A 815 9.39 -42.20 7.61
C ARG A 815 10.48 -43.23 7.35
N THR A 816 10.58 -43.79 6.15
CA THR A 816 11.69 -44.72 5.81
C THR A 816 13.04 -44.00 5.83
N SER A 817 13.14 -42.78 5.31
CA SER A 817 14.36 -41.97 5.38
C SER A 817 14.81 -41.63 6.82
N GLN A 818 13.89 -41.51 7.78
CA GLN A 818 14.22 -41.36 9.20
C GLN A 818 14.71 -42.66 9.86
N LEU A 819 14.34 -43.83 9.31
CA LEU A 819 14.81 -45.13 9.79
C LEU A 819 16.19 -45.51 9.23
N THR A 820 16.51 -45.11 7.99
CA THR A 820 17.87 -45.29 7.44
C THR A 820 18.91 -44.35 8.04
N MET A 821 18.53 -43.16 8.53
CA MET A 821 19.44 -42.29 9.31
C MET A 821 19.66 -42.73 10.77
N ARG A 822 19.06 -43.86 11.19
CA ARG A 822 19.18 -44.42 12.55
C ARG A 822 19.79 -45.83 12.59
N ARG A 823 20.48 -46.25 11.52
CA ARG A 823 21.26 -47.48 11.45
C ARG A 823 22.72 -47.18 11.20
#